data_AF-D8FJP5-F1
#
_entry.id   AF-D8FJP5-F1
#
_cell.length_a   1.000
_cell.length_b   1.000
_cell.length_c   1.000
_cell.angle_alpha   90.00
_cell.angle_beta   90.00
_cell.angle_gamma   90.00
#
_symmetry.space_group_name_H-M   'P 1'
#
loop_
_entity.id
_entity.type
_entity.pdbx_description
1 polymer ?
#
loop_
_entity_poly.entity_id
_entity_poly.type
_entity_poly.pdbx_seq_one_letter_code
_entity_poly.pdbx_strand_id
1 'polypeptide(L)'
;MNKRAISLLLAIVMLLSTITSPIYAVGQNLPKDKVEAGNEVPYTNEGNKKIFKIDKRAIKEVKGPQRIATRSTVQSNGPKPAPVQATRTEKMTVKLTTKGLGNGAQNFDWSLFNNSKFTAELVIYDVDNNEYYPQKNGRPVTIDFTKDGEQTIDFDVPVTLDVDSYNIVVKTMDNFEVRAWYEEATTSPSGAELKLEFTVIELASPFVEVIYQDSQGQNLAADKLPTTTGVNITAEGVKLARADLSIPLPTQNTKYNIAQGIPGKGRATTQALNNLTDAIKYKVDGKDSGLITLGNKEFKLSITNSLKDGSQIVLTLSKADQLKELGGLNPKTIKVWKADTIDWKKGVEPVDDNNSAAVWDLIEEATVTDITTPNKRDSSKAGKFPGKLKLTFDDGSSLEVDKQMLIVSEHVVVVDPNNTDPDAPQNEDLPRDKITVIFKAGEGIVNINTNGKTTYAKPNATLADTDFPTNITYKDGYKNEVTWEPTDHKVDTNNRKYYNGKRNTFTFNASATKNDTSADKITKAGGLAPKATAAFVGDTLNWAGSAVLSDTAKQAANATELQGLLDKATITDATDPARTSAAAGEFTGKVKVTFEDKSFIEVDKQILYVYENGAKKPGSDKPVPTDAATVTFTKDDKSIKDWGTVEPIIVKKNKAVPSDKFPNAQAKDGYNTVAWSPAQNTVITGDQTFNASATSNTPTKNSEDYDPHYTGKSGKPGETVRIDAPTFTKKGVNGNVPAPTTPTKGTTFANNDPTQNNVTVDPNTGAITVAIPQDAPVGSIITIEVKVTYPDTSYDTVKVSVTVTDNTQPKPEDDKSKTPIVDPVNDGDTSISGKGEPGSDIIINVPGKDPIKTTVDDGGKWIAPIDPAHEGDVIEVIQIEVGKKPSDPAYVTVGGRSIIVPGHDDGGHWWFGGGSFKPVETEEQVIDKTEHGIHIAYIFGYKDHTFRCEGKITRAEAASMIAHIAKLDLSDNSKPDFKDTPSSWYNAAINAMVKKNLMFADKNGNFRPNEPITRGEFARAIQFIDKENKKEAPFMDIKGHEFEEAINQAYSNGRIAGYPDGTFKPDESITRAEAVTILNNFDGRMVRERGIEDVKKDLIKFTDLIPSHWAYYEIIEASNSHAYSRISNDSKEEKWSNLIK
;
A
#
# COMPACT_ATOMS: atom_id res chain seq x y z
N MET A 1 -37.01 -27.84 34.85
CA MET A 1 -38.04 -26.87 35.31
C MET A 1 -37.39 -25.82 36.20
N ASN A 2 -38.09 -24.73 36.56
CA ASN A 2 -37.61 -23.65 37.45
C ASN A 2 -37.09 -24.21 38.81
N LYS A 3 -35.99 -23.75 39.43
CA LYS A 3 -35.35 -22.43 39.72
C LYS A 3 -35.63 -21.96 41.16
N ARG A 4 -34.56 -21.50 41.84
CA ARG A 4 -34.47 -20.82 43.17
C ARG A 4 -34.50 -21.73 44.42
N ALA A 5 -33.78 -21.42 45.53
CA ALA A 5 -32.61 -20.54 45.77
C ALA A 5 -32.08 -20.69 47.23
N ILE A 6 -30.86 -20.16 47.50
CA ILE A 6 -30.35 -19.68 48.83
C ILE A 6 -30.03 -20.77 49.89
N SER A 7 -28.91 -20.75 50.65
CA SER A 7 -27.74 -19.83 50.67
C SER A 7 -26.43 -20.50 51.13
N LEU A 8 -25.32 -19.77 51.01
CA LEU A 8 -23.96 -20.11 51.45
C LEU A 8 -23.51 -19.18 52.60
N LEU A 9 -22.84 -19.71 53.63
CA LEU A 9 -21.77 -19.12 54.49
C LEU A 9 -21.30 -20.25 55.45
N LEU A 10 -20.01 -20.56 55.64
CA LEU A 10 -19.04 -19.99 56.62
C LEU A 10 -19.54 -20.00 58.09
N ALA A 11 -18.73 -20.31 59.12
CA ALA A 11 -17.28 -20.60 59.19
C ALA A 11 -16.97 -21.54 60.39
N ILE A 12 -16.00 -22.46 60.29
CA ILE A 12 -14.61 -22.36 60.79
C ILE A 12 -14.44 -22.40 62.34
N VAL A 13 -13.96 -23.56 62.81
CA VAL A 13 -12.88 -23.76 63.81
C VAL A 13 -12.99 -23.14 65.22
N MET A 14 -13.08 -23.98 66.26
CA MET A 14 -11.97 -24.33 67.20
C MET A 14 -12.34 -25.62 67.97
N LEU A 15 -11.51 -26.68 68.03
CA LEU A 15 -10.17 -26.90 68.62
C LEU A 15 -10.19 -27.28 70.12
N LEU A 16 -9.57 -28.44 70.43
CA LEU A 16 -8.86 -28.78 71.68
C LEU A 16 -9.71 -28.98 72.98
N SER A 17 -9.33 -29.84 73.94
CA SER A 17 -8.26 -30.88 73.94
C SER A 17 -8.26 -31.82 75.17
N THR A 18 -7.97 -33.10 74.92
CA THR A 18 -7.15 -34.02 75.76
C THR A 18 -7.60 -34.45 77.17
N ILE A 19 -6.83 -35.40 77.73
CA ILE A 19 -6.88 -35.98 79.09
C ILE A 19 -7.95 -37.08 79.28
N THR A 20 -7.62 -38.37 79.49
CA THR A 20 -6.33 -39.10 79.40
C THR A 20 -6.59 -40.62 79.22
N SER A 21 -5.68 -41.34 78.55
CA SER A 21 -5.48 -42.79 78.76
C SER A 21 -4.36 -43.00 79.79
N PRO A 22 -4.49 -43.93 80.76
CA PRO A 22 -3.83 -45.24 80.56
C PRO A 22 -4.47 -46.47 81.25
N ILE A 23 -4.28 -47.63 80.60
CA ILE A 23 -3.91 -48.95 81.17
C ILE A 23 -4.88 -49.67 82.15
N TYR A 24 -5.44 -50.78 81.64
CA TYR A 24 -5.74 -52.07 82.29
C TYR A 24 -6.14 -52.16 83.78
N ALA A 25 -7.34 -52.70 84.02
CA ALA A 25 -7.52 -53.77 84.99
C ALA A 25 -8.53 -54.83 84.50
N VAL A 26 -8.23 -56.08 84.83
CA VAL A 26 -8.87 -57.33 84.40
C VAL A 26 -10.37 -57.43 84.71
N GLY A 27 -11.14 -57.89 83.72
CA GLY A 27 -12.16 -58.92 83.91
C GLY A 27 -13.60 -58.48 84.26
N GLN A 28 -14.52 -58.79 83.35
CA GLN A 28 -15.55 -59.79 83.63
C GLN A 28 -16.07 -60.41 82.33
N ASN A 29 -16.78 -61.54 82.44
CA ASN A 29 -17.44 -62.18 81.30
C ASN A 29 -18.51 -61.23 80.74
N LEU A 30 -18.60 -61.11 79.40
CA LEU A 30 -19.86 -60.63 78.81
C LEU A 30 -20.96 -61.65 79.14
N PRO A 31 -22.16 -61.24 79.58
CA PRO A 31 -23.14 -62.15 80.16
C PRO A 31 -23.58 -63.24 79.18
N LYS A 32 -23.77 -64.47 79.68
CA LYS A 32 -24.34 -65.57 78.88
C LYS A 32 -25.88 -65.54 78.90
N ASP A 33 -26.44 -64.46 79.43
CA ASP A 33 -27.71 -64.45 80.14
C ASP A 33 -28.73 -63.53 79.44
N LYS A 34 -29.14 -63.93 78.22
CA LYS A 34 -30.49 -63.69 77.63
C LYS A 34 -30.68 -64.36 76.27
N VAL A 35 -30.40 -65.67 76.23
CA VAL A 35 -31.12 -66.62 75.37
C VAL A 35 -31.67 -67.67 76.34
N GLU A 36 -32.99 -67.74 76.49
CA GLU A 36 -33.63 -68.57 77.50
C GLU A 36 -33.75 -70.01 76.99
N ALA A 37 -33.34 -70.97 77.84
CA ALA A 37 -33.52 -72.43 77.73
C ALA A 37 -33.15 -73.17 76.41
N GLY A 38 -32.61 -72.50 75.38
CA GLY A 38 -32.39 -73.09 74.06
C GLY A 38 -30.96 -73.54 73.74
N ASN A 39 -30.85 -74.56 72.88
CA ASN A 39 -29.58 -75.04 72.31
C ASN A 39 -29.37 -74.49 70.88
N GLU A 40 -28.13 -74.10 70.53
CA GLU A 40 -27.76 -73.75 69.14
C GLU A 40 -27.78 -75.01 68.26
N VAL A 41 -28.44 -74.93 67.10
CA VAL A 41 -28.67 -76.07 66.21
C VAL A 41 -27.51 -76.21 65.20
N PRO A 42 -26.80 -77.35 65.17
CA PRO A 42 -25.77 -77.58 64.17
C PRO A 42 -26.38 -77.69 62.76
N TYR A 43 -25.65 -77.19 61.76
CA TYR A 43 -26.08 -77.22 60.37
C TYR A 43 -25.00 -77.74 59.41
N THR A 44 -25.44 -78.31 58.29
CA THR A 44 -24.61 -78.56 57.12
C THR A 44 -24.90 -77.53 56.02
N ASN A 45 -23.93 -77.27 55.15
CA ASN A 45 -24.10 -76.44 53.96
C ASN A 45 -24.25 -77.33 52.73
N GLU A 46 -25.24 -77.05 51.88
CA GLU A 46 -25.46 -77.72 50.59
C GLU A 46 -25.78 -76.67 49.52
N GLY A 47 -24.75 -76.21 48.80
CA GLY A 47 -24.89 -75.08 47.87
C GLY A 47 -25.31 -73.80 48.61
N ASN A 48 -26.39 -73.16 48.17
CA ASN A 48 -26.99 -71.99 48.81
C ASN A 48 -28.02 -72.34 49.91
N LYS A 49 -27.94 -73.55 50.49
CA LYS A 49 -28.81 -74.02 51.57
C LYS A 49 -28.01 -74.29 52.85
N LYS A 50 -28.58 -73.93 53.99
CA LYS A 50 -28.22 -74.44 55.32
C LYS A 50 -29.29 -75.44 55.77
N ILE A 51 -28.86 -76.63 56.19
CA ILE A 51 -29.75 -77.68 56.71
C ILE A 51 -29.46 -77.83 58.19
N PHE A 52 -30.40 -77.38 59.03
CA PHE A 52 -30.37 -77.48 60.48
C PHE A 52 -31.07 -78.78 60.91
N LYS A 53 -30.50 -79.56 61.82
CA LYS A 53 -31.09 -80.84 62.28
C LYS A 53 -31.38 -80.84 63.79
N ILE A 54 -32.59 -81.25 64.15
CA ILE A 54 -33.07 -81.37 65.54
C ILE A 54 -33.38 -82.84 65.82
N ASP A 55 -32.82 -83.39 66.91
CA ASP A 55 -33.03 -84.78 67.33
C ASP A 55 -33.84 -84.79 68.63
N LYS A 56 -34.95 -85.54 68.66
CA LYS A 56 -35.91 -85.59 69.77
C LYS A 56 -35.58 -86.69 70.77
N ARG A 57 -34.79 -87.71 70.37
CA ARG A 57 -34.34 -88.79 71.26
C ARG A 57 -33.39 -88.27 72.35
N ALA A 58 -32.75 -87.13 72.11
CA ALA A 58 -31.92 -86.42 73.09
C ALA A 58 -32.69 -85.74 74.24
N ILE A 59 -34.04 -85.77 74.24
CA ILE A 59 -34.88 -84.93 75.10
C ILE A 59 -35.65 -85.74 76.18
N LYS A 60 -35.74 -87.08 76.06
CA LYS A 60 -36.53 -87.96 76.96
C LYS A 60 -35.71 -88.53 78.16
N GLU A 61 -35.75 -87.88 79.33
CA GLU A 61 -35.51 -88.52 80.64
C GLU A 61 -36.49 -88.03 81.74
N VAL A 62 -37.11 -88.98 82.49
CA VAL A 62 -37.52 -88.94 83.93
C VAL A 62 -38.68 -89.94 84.22
N LYS A 63 -38.35 -90.99 84.99
CA LYS A 63 -39.14 -91.83 85.96
C LYS A 63 -40.65 -92.17 85.72
N GLY A 64 -40.99 -93.47 85.80
CA GLY A 64 -42.37 -94.05 85.77
C GLY A 64 -43.09 -94.11 87.15
N PRO A 65 -43.99 -95.10 87.48
CA PRO A 65 -44.00 -96.51 87.02
C PRO A 65 -45.35 -97.30 86.86
N GLN A 66 -45.38 -98.37 86.03
CA GLN A 66 -46.30 -99.58 86.11
C GLN A 66 -47.83 -99.32 85.85
N ARG A 67 -48.85 -100.22 85.76
CA ARG A 67 -49.14 -101.70 85.61
C ARG A 67 -50.69 -101.85 85.29
N ILE A 68 -51.37 -102.96 84.90
CA ILE A 68 -51.12 -104.29 84.27
C ILE A 68 -52.47 -104.91 83.79
N ALA A 69 -52.53 -105.75 82.72
CA ALA A 69 -53.64 -106.68 82.39
C ALA A 69 -53.26 -107.67 81.26
N THR A 70 -53.99 -108.79 81.04
CA THR A 70 -53.61 -109.88 80.09
C THR A 70 -54.78 -110.66 79.43
N ARG A 71 -54.44 -111.44 78.37
CA ARG A 71 -55.21 -112.53 77.67
C ARG A 71 -56.39 -112.12 76.75
N SER A 72 -56.81 -112.90 75.74
CA SER A 72 -56.17 -113.93 74.86
C SER A 72 -57.11 -114.30 73.69
N THR A 73 -56.60 -114.99 72.66
CA THR A 73 -57.27 -115.34 71.38
C THR A 73 -58.07 -116.64 71.36
N VAL A 74 -59.07 -116.72 70.46
CA VAL A 74 -59.70 -117.95 69.92
C VAL A 74 -60.05 -117.71 68.42
N GLN A 75 -60.00 -118.75 67.57
CA GLN A 75 -60.33 -118.70 66.13
C GLN A 75 -61.71 -119.30 65.80
N SER A 76 -62.34 -118.88 64.70
CA SER A 76 -63.02 -119.76 63.72
C SER A 76 -63.44 -118.98 62.46
N ASN A 77 -63.85 -119.68 61.39
CA ASN A 77 -63.95 -119.15 60.02
C ASN A 77 -65.36 -118.62 59.64
N GLY A 78 -65.39 -117.55 58.84
CA GLY A 78 -66.58 -117.08 58.11
C GLY A 78 -66.26 -115.89 57.19
N PRO A 79 -66.83 -115.78 55.97
CA PRO A 79 -66.47 -114.72 55.02
C PRO A 79 -67.22 -113.40 55.26
N LYS A 80 -66.44 -112.31 55.47
CA LYS A 80 -66.70 -110.85 55.25
C LYS A 80 -68.13 -110.30 55.42
N PRO A 81 -68.26 -109.16 56.12
CA PRO A 81 -68.14 -107.87 55.39
C PRO A 81 -67.10 -106.90 56.02
N ALA A 82 -66.94 -105.72 55.42
CA ALA A 82 -65.90 -104.74 55.76
C ALA A 82 -66.44 -103.51 56.53
N PRO A 83 -65.65 -102.92 57.46
CA PRO A 83 -65.88 -101.59 58.02
C PRO A 83 -64.98 -100.52 57.36
N VAL A 84 -65.45 -99.27 57.36
CA VAL A 84 -64.66 -98.07 57.04
C VAL A 84 -64.16 -97.44 58.34
N GLN A 85 -62.95 -96.87 58.34
CA GLN A 85 -62.46 -95.98 59.41
C GLN A 85 -61.96 -94.67 58.81
N ALA A 86 -62.17 -93.57 59.53
CA ALA A 86 -61.66 -92.25 59.19
C ALA A 86 -60.42 -91.94 60.04
N THR A 87 -59.39 -91.35 59.43
CA THR A 87 -58.19 -90.89 60.12
C THR A 87 -58.44 -89.56 60.83
N ARG A 88 -57.79 -89.36 61.98
CA ARG A 88 -57.77 -88.11 62.75
C ARG A 88 -56.36 -87.51 62.70
N THR A 89 -56.28 -86.19 62.59
CA THR A 89 -55.05 -85.39 62.67
C THR A 89 -55.05 -84.49 63.90
N GLU A 90 -53.88 -84.04 64.30
CA GLU A 90 -53.64 -82.98 65.29
C GLU A 90 -52.76 -81.89 64.68
N LYS A 91 -52.58 -80.79 65.41
CA LYS A 91 -51.76 -79.65 64.96
C LYS A 91 -50.45 -79.57 65.73
N MET A 92 -49.38 -79.28 64.99
CA MET A 92 -48.09 -78.84 65.52
C MET A 92 -47.89 -77.37 65.13
N THR A 93 -47.39 -76.56 66.05
CA THR A 93 -47.17 -75.13 65.81
C THR A 93 -45.68 -74.81 65.91
N VAL A 94 -45.15 -74.11 64.92
CA VAL A 94 -43.74 -73.67 64.88
C VAL A 94 -43.70 -72.14 64.92
N LYS A 95 -42.91 -71.57 65.83
CA LYS A 95 -42.66 -70.14 65.94
C LYS A 95 -41.25 -69.82 65.48
N LEU A 96 -41.13 -68.83 64.59
CA LEU A 96 -39.88 -68.36 64.03
C LEU A 96 -39.66 -66.91 64.46
N THR A 97 -38.57 -66.65 65.18
CA THR A 97 -38.19 -65.32 65.65
C THR A 97 -36.92 -64.87 64.93
N THR A 98 -36.86 -63.63 64.45
CA THR A 98 -35.63 -63.03 63.91
C THR A 98 -35.13 -61.84 64.70
N LYS A 99 -33.80 -61.71 64.70
CA LYS A 99 -33.05 -60.69 65.43
C LYS A 99 -31.80 -60.30 64.64
N GLY A 100 -31.70 -59.03 64.27
CA GLY A 100 -30.52 -58.51 63.60
C GLY A 100 -29.36 -58.30 64.57
N LEU A 101 -28.17 -58.81 64.26
CA LEU A 101 -26.98 -58.61 65.11
C LEU A 101 -26.36 -57.23 64.85
N GLY A 102 -26.92 -56.19 65.47
CA GLY A 102 -26.31 -54.86 65.52
C GLY A 102 -24.94 -54.91 66.22
N ASN A 103 -23.98 -54.10 65.75
CA ASN A 103 -22.59 -54.16 66.19
C ASN A 103 -22.36 -53.48 67.56
N GLY A 104 -23.01 -54.01 68.60
CA GLY A 104 -22.83 -53.66 70.01
C GLY A 104 -23.48 -52.37 70.53
N ALA A 105 -24.00 -51.49 69.68
CA ALA A 105 -24.39 -50.13 70.10
C ALA A 105 -25.77 -49.59 69.64
N GLN A 106 -26.33 -50.06 68.52
CA GLN A 106 -27.64 -49.59 68.02
C GLN A 106 -28.42 -50.71 67.33
N ASN A 107 -29.72 -50.47 67.11
CA ASN A 107 -30.63 -51.35 66.37
C ASN A 107 -30.07 -51.69 64.98
N PHE A 108 -30.30 -52.92 64.51
CA PHE A 108 -29.93 -53.35 63.16
C PHE A 108 -30.77 -52.58 62.13
N ASP A 109 -30.11 -51.86 61.21
CA ASP A 109 -30.78 -51.05 60.20
C ASP A 109 -31.20 -51.88 58.98
N TRP A 110 -32.42 -52.41 59.05
CA TRP A 110 -33.04 -53.18 57.98
C TRP A 110 -33.29 -52.37 56.68
N SER A 111 -33.20 -51.03 56.71
CA SER A 111 -33.49 -50.19 55.53
C SER A 111 -32.39 -50.18 54.47
N LEU A 112 -31.18 -50.63 54.81
CA LEU A 112 -30.04 -50.71 53.89
C LEU A 112 -30.10 -51.95 52.96
N PHE A 113 -31.05 -52.87 53.17
CA PHE A 113 -31.15 -54.13 52.44
C PHE A 113 -32.12 -54.06 51.25
N ASN A 114 -31.57 -53.84 50.05
CA ASN A 114 -32.35 -53.80 48.80
C ASN A 114 -33.11 -55.12 48.47
N ASN A 115 -32.68 -56.26 49.01
CA ASN A 115 -33.34 -57.57 48.89
C ASN A 115 -33.85 -58.07 50.25
N SER A 116 -34.67 -57.26 50.94
CA SER A 116 -35.14 -57.52 52.32
C SER A 116 -36.07 -58.73 52.53
N LYS A 117 -36.37 -59.51 51.48
CA LYS A 117 -37.25 -60.70 51.54
C LYS A 117 -36.45 -61.98 51.41
N PHE A 118 -36.37 -62.74 52.50
CA PHE A 118 -35.78 -64.08 52.54
C PHE A 118 -36.86 -65.14 52.25
N THR A 119 -36.46 -66.41 52.05
CA THR A 119 -37.40 -67.53 51.92
C THR A 119 -36.74 -68.81 52.41
N ALA A 120 -37.16 -69.30 53.58
CA ALA A 120 -36.85 -70.65 54.03
C ALA A 120 -37.83 -71.66 53.43
N GLU A 121 -37.54 -72.95 53.61
CA GLU A 121 -38.43 -74.04 53.21
C GLU A 121 -38.53 -75.02 54.38
N LEU A 122 -39.47 -74.74 55.29
CA LEU A 122 -39.71 -75.57 56.45
C LEU A 122 -40.46 -76.84 56.04
N VAL A 123 -39.74 -77.96 55.98
CA VAL A 123 -40.26 -79.28 55.58
C VAL A 123 -40.00 -80.28 56.70
N ILE A 124 -41.07 -80.81 57.30
CA ILE A 124 -40.96 -81.87 58.30
C ILE A 124 -40.69 -83.18 57.56
N TYR A 125 -39.56 -83.83 57.86
CA TYR A 125 -39.19 -85.14 57.33
C TYR A 125 -39.23 -86.17 58.45
N ASP A 126 -40.10 -87.17 58.30
CA ASP A 126 -40.13 -88.35 59.16
C ASP A 126 -39.09 -89.36 58.65
N VAL A 127 -38.07 -89.59 59.49
CA VAL A 127 -36.96 -90.50 59.20
C VAL A 127 -37.38 -91.97 59.29
N ASP A 128 -38.33 -92.31 60.15
CA ASP A 128 -38.66 -93.70 60.47
C ASP A 128 -39.68 -94.28 59.47
N ASN A 129 -40.55 -93.45 58.88
CA ASN A 129 -41.39 -93.83 57.71
C ASN A 129 -40.84 -93.37 56.35
N ASN A 130 -39.77 -92.57 56.31
CA ASN A 130 -39.19 -91.97 55.08
C ASN A 130 -40.22 -91.13 54.28
N GLU A 131 -41.01 -90.31 55.01
CA GLU A 131 -42.06 -89.47 54.43
C GLU A 131 -41.88 -87.98 54.75
N TYR A 132 -42.36 -87.12 53.85
CA TYR A 132 -42.34 -85.66 54.02
C TYR A 132 -43.75 -85.14 54.33
N TYR A 133 -43.86 -84.28 55.34
CA TYR A 133 -45.12 -83.73 55.82
C TYR A 133 -45.19 -82.21 55.61
N PRO A 134 -46.25 -81.69 54.94
CA PRO A 134 -47.36 -82.42 54.32
C PRO A 134 -46.99 -83.08 52.96
N GLN A 135 -47.54 -84.27 52.68
CA GLN A 135 -47.20 -85.15 51.55
C GLN A 135 -47.41 -84.58 50.12
N LYS A 136 -47.81 -83.32 49.93
CA LYS A 136 -48.17 -82.78 48.60
C LYS A 136 -47.53 -81.42 48.33
N ASN A 137 -46.29 -81.48 47.86
CA ASN A 137 -45.37 -80.36 47.61
C ASN A 137 -45.20 -79.48 48.85
N GLY A 138 -44.11 -79.71 49.60
CA GLY A 138 -43.80 -78.97 50.84
C GLY A 138 -44.02 -77.47 50.63
N ARG A 139 -44.93 -76.88 51.41
CA ARG A 139 -45.36 -75.49 51.20
C ARG A 139 -44.17 -74.56 51.46
N PRO A 140 -43.67 -73.79 50.47
CA PRO A 140 -42.66 -72.79 50.73
C PRO A 140 -43.30 -71.68 51.58
N VAL A 141 -42.93 -71.60 52.85
CA VAL A 141 -43.31 -70.49 53.71
C VAL A 141 -42.28 -69.39 53.53
N THR A 142 -42.60 -68.40 52.70
CA THR A 142 -41.82 -67.15 52.62
C THR A 142 -41.94 -66.43 53.95
N ILE A 143 -40.81 -66.27 54.65
CA ILE A 143 -40.71 -65.58 55.93
C ILE A 143 -40.08 -64.21 55.65
N ASP A 144 -40.84 -63.16 55.90
CA ASP A 144 -40.47 -61.79 55.54
C ASP A 144 -39.63 -61.15 56.65
N PHE A 145 -38.33 -61.48 56.67
CA PHE A 145 -37.35 -60.89 57.59
C PHE A 145 -36.97 -59.46 57.18
N THR A 146 -37.95 -58.55 57.18
CA THR A 146 -37.78 -57.10 56.98
C THR A 146 -37.49 -56.32 58.27
N LYS A 147 -37.52 -57.00 59.43
CA LYS A 147 -37.31 -56.45 60.77
C LYS A 147 -37.17 -57.57 61.80
N ASP A 148 -36.75 -57.21 63.01
CA ASP A 148 -36.91 -58.05 64.21
C ASP A 148 -38.41 -58.35 64.44
N GLY A 149 -38.75 -59.60 64.77
CA GLY A 149 -40.15 -60.02 64.91
C GLY A 149 -40.33 -61.54 65.05
N GLU A 150 -41.57 -61.96 65.32
CA GLU A 150 -41.99 -63.35 65.49
C GLU A 150 -43.11 -63.71 64.50
N GLN A 151 -43.04 -64.90 63.89
CA GLN A 151 -44.08 -65.43 63.00
C GLN A 151 -44.43 -66.88 63.39
N THR A 152 -45.73 -67.19 63.45
CA THR A 152 -46.26 -68.51 63.83
C THR A 152 -46.77 -69.27 62.60
N ILE A 153 -46.50 -70.58 62.51
CA ILE A 153 -46.86 -71.47 61.40
C ILE A 153 -47.48 -72.77 61.95
N ASP A 154 -48.70 -73.09 61.52
CA ASP A 154 -49.38 -74.35 61.85
C ASP A 154 -49.12 -75.44 60.81
N PHE A 155 -48.96 -76.68 61.27
CA PHE A 155 -48.89 -77.91 60.47
C PHE A 155 -49.90 -78.94 60.96
N ASP A 156 -50.70 -79.52 60.06
CA ASP A 156 -51.58 -80.65 60.37
C ASP A 156 -50.80 -81.98 60.24
N VAL A 157 -50.77 -82.79 61.31
CA VAL A 157 -49.95 -84.00 61.44
C VAL A 157 -50.82 -85.19 61.92
N PRO A 158 -50.67 -86.41 61.38
CA PRO A 158 -51.36 -87.61 61.88
C PRO A 158 -51.04 -87.95 63.35
N VAL A 159 -52.06 -88.32 64.14
CA VAL A 159 -51.94 -88.57 65.60
C VAL A 159 -51.16 -89.85 65.94
N THR A 160 -50.79 -90.67 64.95
CA THR A 160 -50.10 -91.96 65.13
C THR A 160 -48.57 -91.90 64.93
N LEU A 161 -47.99 -90.70 64.83
CA LEU A 161 -46.56 -90.49 64.58
C LEU A 161 -45.78 -90.22 65.88
N ASP A 162 -45.09 -91.23 66.42
CA ASP A 162 -44.03 -91.02 67.44
C ASP A 162 -42.72 -90.62 66.72
N VAL A 163 -42.74 -89.43 66.10
CA VAL A 163 -41.63 -88.88 65.31
C VAL A 163 -40.48 -88.42 66.21
N ASP A 164 -39.30 -89.02 65.99
CA ASP A 164 -38.13 -88.92 66.86
C ASP A 164 -37.02 -87.95 66.37
N SER A 165 -37.13 -87.36 65.17
CA SER A 165 -36.25 -86.25 64.75
C SER A 165 -36.86 -85.41 63.62
N TYR A 166 -36.32 -84.19 63.42
CA TYR A 166 -36.78 -83.22 62.42
C TYR A 166 -35.60 -82.55 61.70
N ASN A 167 -35.77 -82.22 60.41
CA ASN A 167 -34.83 -81.40 59.64
C ASN A 167 -35.49 -80.06 59.28
N ILE A 168 -34.70 -78.98 59.13
CA ILE A 168 -35.16 -77.64 58.75
C ILE A 168 -34.21 -77.10 57.67
N VAL A 169 -34.76 -76.68 56.52
CA VAL A 169 -33.97 -76.20 55.38
C VAL A 169 -34.15 -74.70 55.17
N VAL A 170 -33.06 -73.94 55.26
CA VAL A 170 -33.04 -72.48 55.05
C VAL A 170 -32.20 -72.18 53.81
N LYS A 171 -32.75 -71.44 52.85
CA LYS A 171 -32.00 -70.97 51.68
C LYS A 171 -31.42 -69.58 52.01
N THR A 172 -30.16 -69.37 51.70
CA THR A 172 -29.40 -68.15 52.05
C THR A 172 -28.85 -67.47 50.81
N MET A 173 -28.74 -66.13 50.85
CA MET A 173 -28.06 -65.34 49.82
C MET A 173 -26.57 -65.14 50.16
N ASP A 174 -25.74 -64.87 49.14
CA ASP A 174 -24.29 -65.13 49.14
C ASP A 174 -23.42 -64.21 50.04
N ASN A 175 -24.02 -63.30 50.82
CA ASN A 175 -23.32 -62.37 51.72
C ASN A 175 -23.77 -62.43 53.19
N PHE A 176 -24.53 -63.45 53.61
CA PHE A 176 -25.10 -63.56 54.97
C PHE A 176 -24.65 -64.78 55.77
N GLU A 177 -24.42 -64.59 57.08
CA GLU A 177 -24.37 -65.69 58.04
C GLU A 177 -25.70 -65.82 58.81
N VAL A 178 -26.35 -66.99 58.70
CA VAL A 178 -27.52 -67.38 59.50
C VAL A 178 -27.15 -68.45 60.54
N ARG A 179 -27.65 -68.30 61.77
CA ARG A 179 -27.59 -69.27 62.89
C ARG A 179 -29.00 -69.56 63.42
N ALA A 180 -29.20 -70.70 64.09
CA ALA A 180 -30.51 -71.12 64.61
C ALA A 180 -30.42 -71.71 66.02
N TRP A 181 -31.44 -71.49 66.86
CA TRP A 181 -31.57 -71.99 68.23
C TRP A 181 -32.98 -72.58 68.42
N TYR A 182 -33.19 -73.54 69.34
CA TYR A 182 -34.53 -74.10 69.62
C TYR A 182 -34.90 -74.18 71.10
N GLU A 183 -36.20 -74.09 71.40
CA GLU A 183 -36.81 -74.27 72.74
C GLU A 183 -38.12 -75.09 72.61
N GLU A 184 -38.41 -75.97 73.57
CA GLU A 184 -39.62 -76.82 73.61
C GLU A 184 -40.58 -76.37 74.75
N ALA A 185 -41.87 -76.21 74.44
CA ALA A 185 -42.86 -75.80 75.41
C ALA A 185 -43.41 -76.99 76.23
N THR A 186 -43.33 -76.91 77.55
CA THR A 186 -43.92 -77.93 78.44
C THR A 186 -45.38 -77.63 78.75
N THR A 187 -46.22 -78.68 78.71
CA THR A 187 -47.67 -78.71 79.03
C THR A 187 -48.64 -78.01 78.07
N SER A 188 -49.11 -78.77 77.07
CA SER A 188 -50.40 -78.58 76.41
C SER A 188 -51.07 -79.94 76.19
N PRO A 189 -52.38 -80.13 76.47
CA PRO A 189 -53.12 -81.34 76.12
C PRO A 189 -53.43 -81.50 74.62
N SER A 190 -53.03 -80.53 73.78
CA SER A 190 -53.27 -80.55 72.34
C SER A 190 -52.13 -79.85 71.59
N GLY A 191 -51.33 -80.62 70.85
CA GLY A 191 -50.22 -80.12 70.02
C GLY A 191 -48.94 -79.79 70.80
N ALA A 192 -47.80 -80.02 70.16
CA ALA A 192 -46.49 -79.56 70.62
C ALA A 192 -46.12 -78.24 69.92
N GLU A 193 -45.42 -77.37 70.63
CA GLU A 193 -44.95 -76.06 70.15
C GLU A 193 -43.42 -76.03 70.12
N LEU A 194 -42.85 -75.68 68.96
CA LEU A 194 -41.41 -75.54 68.74
C LEU A 194 -41.07 -74.09 68.41
N LYS A 195 -40.22 -73.44 69.23
CA LYS A 195 -39.67 -72.12 68.88
C LYS A 195 -38.30 -72.26 68.19
N LEU A 196 -38.02 -71.36 67.26
CA LEU A 196 -36.75 -71.25 66.54
C LEU A 196 -36.32 -69.78 66.42
N GLU A 197 -35.19 -69.39 67.01
CA GLU A 197 -34.60 -68.04 66.82
C GLU A 197 -33.52 -68.08 65.73
N PHE A 198 -33.65 -67.21 64.72
CA PHE A 198 -32.67 -66.98 63.66
C PHE A 198 -31.94 -65.64 63.83
N THR A 199 -30.62 -65.65 63.72
CA THR A 199 -29.76 -64.45 63.77
C THR A 199 -29.08 -64.22 62.42
N VAL A 200 -29.00 -62.97 61.96
CA VAL A 200 -28.47 -62.58 60.64
C VAL A 200 -27.32 -61.56 60.76
N ILE A 201 -26.26 -61.75 59.96
CA ILE A 201 -25.07 -60.87 59.87
C ILE A 201 -24.70 -60.66 58.39
N GLU A 202 -24.38 -59.42 57.99
CA GLU A 202 -23.84 -59.05 56.65
C GLU A 202 -22.31 -58.93 56.67
N LEU A 203 -21.66 -59.17 55.52
CA LEU A 203 -20.20 -59.09 55.33
C LEU A 203 -19.76 -58.01 54.32
N ALA A 204 -18.74 -57.23 54.67
CA ALA A 204 -18.14 -56.22 53.79
C ALA A 204 -17.46 -56.86 52.57
N SER A 205 -17.76 -56.35 51.36
CA SER A 205 -17.35 -56.93 50.07
C SER A 205 -16.49 -55.98 49.22
N PRO A 206 -15.31 -55.54 49.69
CA PRO A 206 -14.47 -54.59 48.94
C PRO A 206 -13.87 -55.23 47.67
N PHE A 207 -13.98 -54.50 46.57
CA PHE A 207 -13.32 -54.81 45.30
C PHE A 207 -12.52 -53.61 44.77
N VAL A 208 -11.57 -53.91 43.89
CA VAL A 208 -10.90 -52.90 43.04
C VAL A 208 -11.03 -53.29 41.57
N GLU A 209 -11.34 -52.31 40.73
CA GLU A 209 -11.58 -52.47 39.30
C GLU A 209 -10.58 -51.62 38.52
N VAL A 210 -9.83 -52.25 37.61
CA VAL A 210 -8.84 -51.58 36.75
C VAL A 210 -9.46 -51.41 35.37
N ILE A 211 -9.42 -50.20 34.82
CA ILE A 211 -10.07 -49.83 33.57
C ILE A 211 -9.10 -49.04 32.69
N TYR A 212 -8.86 -49.51 31.47
CA TYR A 212 -8.10 -48.82 30.44
C TYR A 212 -9.04 -48.09 29.49
N GLN A 213 -8.82 -46.79 29.27
CA GLN A 213 -9.71 -45.94 28.49
C GLN A 213 -8.94 -45.01 27.55
N ASP A 214 -9.62 -44.48 26.53
CA ASP A 214 -9.15 -43.32 25.77
C ASP A 214 -9.45 -41.99 26.51
N SER A 215 -9.04 -40.86 25.94
CA SER A 215 -9.30 -39.52 26.50
C SER A 215 -10.78 -39.12 26.54
N GLN A 216 -11.64 -39.84 25.82
CA GLN A 216 -13.09 -39.64 25.75
C GLN A 216 -13.84 -40.57 26.75
N GLY A 217 -13.11 -41.37 27.52
CA GLY A 217 -13.66 -42.30 28.52
C GLY A 217 -14.20 -43.62 27.93
N GLN A 218 -13.92 -43.93 26.66
CA GLN A 218 -14.28 -45.21 26.06
C GLN A 218 -13.24 -46.28 26.40
N ASN A 219 -13.68 -47.51 26.68
CA ASN A 219 -12.75 -48.61 27.00
C ASN A 219 -11.88 -48.97 25.79
N LEU A 220 -10.56 -49.11 26.02
CA LEU A 220 -9.62 -49.44 24.95
C LEU A 220 -9.86 -50.85 24.37
N ALA A 221 -9.71 -50.96 23.05
CA ALA A 221 -9.74 -52.23 22.33
C ALA A 221 -8.53 -53.12 22.71
N ALA A 222 -8.68 -54.44 22.55
CA ALA A 222 -7.73 -55.42 23.09
C ALA A 222 -6.30 -55.32 22.51
N ASP A 223 -6.16 -54.82 21.28
CA ASP A 223 -4.90 -54.54 20.60
C ASP A 223 -4.20 -53.25 21.10
N LYS A 224 -4.92 -52.39 21.82
CA LYS A 224 -4.44 -51.09 22.32
C LYS A 224 -3.93 -51.15 23.76
N LEU A 225 -4.25 -52.22 24.49
CA LEU A 225 -3.88 -52.45 25.89
C LEU A 225 -2.37 -52.62 26.09
N PRO A 226 -1.83 -52.31 27.29
CA PRO A 226 -0.40 -52.42 27.56
C PRO A 226 0.08 -53.88 27.67
N THR A 227 1.24 -54.16 27.08
CA THR A 227 1.84 -55.50 26.99
C THR A 227 2.90 -55.80 28.05
N THR A 228 3.28 -54.82 28.88
CA THR A 228 4.38 -54.96 29.86
C THR A 228 3.96 -55.61 31.17
N THR A 229 4.81 -56.51 31.66
CA THR A 229 4.78 -57.05 33.02
C THR A 229 5.80 -56.34 33.91
N GLY A 230 5.40 -55.94 35.13
CA GLY A 230 6.33 -55.38 36.13
C GLY A 230 5.71 -54.35 37.07
N VAL A 231 4.80 -53.52 36.57
CA VAL A 231 4.07 -52.53 37.39
C VAL A 231 3.11 -53.24 38.34
N ASN A 232 3.04 -52.77 39.59
CA ASN A 232 2.13 -53.30 40.61
C ASN A 232 1.17 -52.22 41.13
N ILE A 233 -0.03 -52.66 41.44
CA ILE A 233 -0.97 -51.97 42.33
C ILE A 233 -0.56 -52.32 43.77
N THR A 234 -0.41 -51.32 44.64
CA THR A 234 -0.29 -51.49 46.08
C THR A 234 -1.51 -50.92 46.80
N ALA A 235 -1.92 -51.54 47.90
CA ALA A 235 -3.05 -51.09 48.72
C ALA A 235 -2.59 -50.82 50.15
N GLU A 236 -2.60 -49.54 50.55
CA GLU A 236 -2.10 -49.11 51.86
C GLU A 236 -3.07 -49.51 52.97
N GLY A 237 -2.53 -50.06 54.07
CA GLY A 237 -3.29 -50.45 55.27
C GLY A 237 -3.89 -51.87 55.24
N VAL A 238 -4.03 -52.50 54.06
CA VAL A 238 -4.59 -53.85 53.94
C VAL A 238 -3.52 -54.92 54.12
N LYS A 239 -3.33 -55.36 55.38
CA LYS A 239 -2.32 -56.35 55.74
C LYS A 239 -2.80 -57.78 55.53
N LEU A 240 -2.30 -58.44 54.47
CA LEU A 240 -2.48 -59.87 54.24
C LEU A 240 -1.36 -60.67 54.92
N ALA A 241 -1.72 -61.37 56.00
CA ALA A 241 -0.93 -62.34 56.77
C ALA A 241 0.41 -61.87 57.42
N ARG A 242 1.11 -60.88 56.84
CA ARG A 242 2.27 -60.14 57.41
C ARG A 242 2.74 -58.93 56.58
N ALA A 243 2.23 -58.70 55.37
CA ALA A 243 2.64 -57.59 54.50
C ALA A 243 1.43 -56.90 53.84
N ASP A 244 1.65 -55.73 53.24
CA ASP A 244 0.62 -55.00 52.49
C ASP A 244 0.29 -55.71 51.16
N LEU A 245 -0.95 -55.54 50.69
CA LEU A 245 -1.41 -56.14 49.44
C LEU A 245 -0.73 -55.48 48.22
N SER A 246 -0.08 -56.31 47.40
CA SER A 246 0.52 -55.93 46.12
C SER A 246 0.13 -56.91 45.01
N ILE A 247 -0.47 -56.38 43.93
CA ILE A 247 -1.03 -57.11 42.78
C ILE A 247 -0.32 -56.64 41.51
N PRO A 248 0.11 -57.53 40.59
CA PRO A 248 0.53 -57.10 39.25
C PRO A 248 -0.60 -56.35 38.54
N LEU A 249 -0.29 -55.24 37.87
CA LEU A 249 -1.26 -54.50 37.08
C LEU A 249 -1.77 -55.39 35.92
N PRO A 250 -3.09 -55.59 35.76
CA PRO A 250 -3.62 -56.47 34.72
C PRO A 250 -3.45 -55.86 33.33
N THR A 251 -3.22 -56.68 32.31
CA THR A 251 -3.11 -56.25 30.90
C THR A 251 -4.47 -56.02 30.22
N GLN A 252 -5.57 -56.01 30.98
CA GLN A 252 -6.94 -55.79 30.49
C GLN A 252 -7.86 -55.33 31.62
N ASN A 253 -9.04 -54.81 31.28
CA ASN A 253 -10.04 -54.37 32.25
C ASN A 253 -10.43 -55.55 33.18
N THR A 254 -10.17 -55.42 34.48
CA THR A 254 -10.23 -56.54 35.44
C THR A 254 -10.74 -56.08 36.80
N LYS A 255 -11.63 -56.87 37.42
CA LYS A 255 -12.24 -56.61 38.72
C LYS A 255 -11.78 -57.65 39.74
N TYR A 256 -11.13 -57.22 40.82
CA TYR A 256 -10.60 -58.08 41.89
C TYR A 256 -11.44 -57.96 43.17
N ASN A 257 -12.03 -59.06 43.63
CA ASN A 257 -12.70 -59.15 44.93
C ASN A 257 -11.69 -59.56 46.03
N ILE A 258 -11.47 -58.70 47.01
CA ILE A 258 -10.44 -58.90 48.05
C ILE A 258 -10.86 -59.94 49.11
N ALA A 259 -12.17 -60.11 49.32
CA ALA A 259 -12.73 -61.11 50.24
C ALA A 259 -12.64 -62.55 49.69
N GLN A 260 -12.84 -62.72 48.38
CA GLN A 260 -12.66 -64.02 47.70
C GLN A 260 -11.17 -64.42 47.60
N GLY A 261 -10.28 -63.45 47.63
CA GLY A 261 -8.82 -63.64 47.64
C GLY A 261 -8.20 -63.51 46.25
N ILE A 262 -6.93 -63.13 46.24
CA ILE A 262 -6.20 -62.79 45.02
C ILE A 262 -5.24 -63.94 44.67
N PRO A 263 -5.21 -64.41 43.41
CA PRO A 263 -4.36 -65.51 42.98
C PRO A 263 -2.90 -65.32 43.40
N GLY A 264 -2.33 -66.33 44.08
CA GLY A 264 -0.95 -66.31 44.58
C GLY A 264 -0.66 -65.34 45.75
N LYS A 265 -1.66 -64.59 46.25
CA LYS A 265 -1.50 -63.62 47.36
C LYS A 265 -2.35 -63.92 48.59
N GLY A 266 -3.38 -64.75 48.45
CA GLY A 266 -4.26 -65.17 49.56
C GLY A 266 -5.51 -64.30 49.71
N ARG A 267 -6.27 -64.52 50.79
CA ARG A 267 -7.52 -63.80 51.11
C ARG A 267 -7.41 -63.02 52.41
N ALA A 268 -8.13 -61.90 52.51
CA ALA A 268 -8.34 -61.21 53.78
C ALA A 268 -9.19 -62.09 54.73
N THR A 269 -9.08 -61.88 56.04
CA THR A 269 -9.96 -62.53 57.01
C THR A 269 -11.25 -61.73 57.18
N THR A 270 -12.37 -62.40 57.44
CA THR A 270 -13.67 -61.76 57.70
C THR A 270 -13.59 -60.69 58.79
N GLN A 271 -12.79 -60.93 59.83
CA GLN A 271 -12.56 -59.98 60.92
C GLN A 271 -11.73 -58.75 60.48
N ALA A 272 -10.79 -58.90 59.54
CA ALA A 272 -10.04 -57.75 59.01
C ALA A 272 -10.92 -56.88 58.09
N LEU A 273 -11.80 -57.50 57.30
CA LEU A 273 -12.74 -56.81 56.41
C LEU A 273 -13.81 -56.04 57.18
N ASN A 274 -14.41 -56.68 58.20
CA ASN A 274 -15.45 -56.06 59.03
C ASN A 274 -14.93 -54.98 59.99
N ASN A 275 -13.60 -54.81 60.09
CA ASN A 275 -12.95 -53.77 60.89
C ASN A 275 -12.49 -52.54 60.05
N LEU A 276 -12.79 -52.50 58.74
CA LEU A 276 -12.45 -51.35 57.89
C LEU A 276 -13.34 -50.14 58.21
N THR A 277 -12.75 -49.08 58.77
CA THR A 277 -13.40 -47.79 59.02
C THR A 277 -13.41 -46.86 57.80
N ASP A 278 -12.46 -47.07 56.88
CA ASP A 278 -12.15 -46.16 55.78
C ASP A 278 -11.97 -46.94 54.46
N ALA A 279 -12.08 -46.24 53.33
CA ALA A 279 -11.80 -46.82 52.03
C ALA A 279 -10.32 -47.20 51.86
N ILE A 280 -10.07 -48.34 51.21
CA ILE A 280 -8.72 -48.81 50.88
C ILE A 280 -8.06 -47.83 49.92
N LYS A 281 -6.85 -47.36 50.22
CA LYS A 281 -6.09 -46.45 49.36
C LYS A 281 -5.19 -47.22 48.43
N TYR A 282 -5.39 -47.07 47.12
CA TYR A 282 -4.56 -47.71 46.10
C TYR A 282 -3.49 -46.75 45.55
N LYS A 283 -2.37 -47.32 45.13
CA LYS A 283 -1.33 -46.69 44.32
C LYS A 283 -0.92 -47.62 43.19
N VAL A 284 -0.51 -47.07 42.04
CA VAL A 284 0.09 -47.80 40.92
C VAL A 284 1.50 -47.28 40.74
N ASP A 285 2.50 -48.17 40.78
CA ASP A 285 3.92 -47.81 40.75
C ASP A 285 4.32 -46.74 41.80
N GLY A 286 3.70 -46.80 42.99
CA GLY A 286 3.90 -45.84 44.08
C GLY A 286 3.21 -44.48 43.92
N LYS A 287 2.54 -44.22 42.78
CA LYS A 287 1.75 -43.00 42.52
C LYS A 287 0.27 -43.23 42.79
N ASP A 288 -0.43 -42.20 43.24
CA ASP A 288 -1.90 -42.17 43.35
C ASP A 288 -2.57 -41.37 42.21
N SER A 289 -1.78 -40.62 41.46
CA SER A 289 -2.21 -39.69 40.41
C SER A 289 -1.07 -39.38 39.42
N GLY A 290 -1.41 -38.75 38.29
CA GLY A 290 -0.43 -38.29 37.29
C GLY A 290 -0.09 -39.32 36.21
N LEU A 291 1.01 -39.13 35.50
CA LEU A 291 1.37 -39.93 34.31
C LEU A 291 2.19 -41.19 34.67
N ILE A 292 1.88 -42.31 34.02
CA ILE A 292 2.55 -43.61 34.17
C ILE A 292 2.83 -44.20 32.79
N THR A 293 4.09 -44.57 32.53
CA THR A 293 4.49 -45.25 31.29
C THR A 293 4.27 -46.76 31.42
N LEU A 294 3.51 -47.35 30.50
CA LEU A 294 3.26 -48.78 30.39
C LEU A 294 3.70 -49.25 28.99
N GLY A 295 4.86 -49.90 28.92
CA GLY A 295 5.51 -50.23 27.66
C GLY A 295 6.01 -48.98 26.94
N ASN A 296 5.53 -48.75 25.72
CA ASN A 296 5.87 -47.61 24.88
C ASN A 296 4.80 -46.50 24.88
N LYS A 297 3.80 -46.58 25.77
CA LYS A 297 2.69 -45.62 25.90
C LYS A 297 2.64 -45.04 27.31
N GLU A 298 2.15 -43.81 27.43
CA GLU A 298 1.88 -43.12 28.69
C GLU A 298 0.37 -43.04 28.97
N PHE A 299 0.00 -43.21 30.23
CA PHE A 299 -1.38 -43.19 30.71
C PHE A 299 -1.52 -42.23 31.89
N LYS A 300 -2.60 -41.45 31.91
CA LYS A 300 -3.04 -40.64 33.05
C LYS A 300 -3.74 -41.55 34.07
N LEU A 301 -3.13 -41.70 35.24
CA LEU A 301 -3.68 -42.41 36.39
C LEU A 301 -4.73 -41.54 37.11
N SER A 302 -5.92 -42.10 37.30
CA SER A 302 -6.95 -41.60 38.22
C SER A 302 -7.39 -42.73 39.16
N ILE A 303 -7.34 -42.52 40.48
CA ILE A 303 -7.78 -43.51 41.48
C ILE A 303 -8.95 -42.98 42.30
N THR A 304 -10.07 -43.70 42.27
CA THR A 304 -11.25 -43.46 43.11
C THR A 304 -11.32 -44.53 44.19
N ASN A 305 -11.20 -44.13 45.46
CA ASN A 305 -11.23 -45.04 46.60
C ASN A 305 -12.64 -45.01 47.26
N SER A 306 -13.49 -46.02 47.02
CA SER A 306 -14.77 -46.21 47.73
C SER A 306 -14.83 -47.54 48.46
N LEU A 307 -15.47 -47.52 49.65
CA LEU A 307 -15.69 -48.66 50.52
C LEU A 307 -16.97 -49.45 50.17
N LYS A 308 -17.97 -48.79 49.56
CA LYS A 308 -19.28 -49.40 49.24
C LYS A 308 -19.45 -49.71 47.76
N ASP A 309 -19.14 -48.75 46.91
CA ASP A 309 -19.29 -48.85 45.45
C ASP A 309 -18.08 -49.56 44.79
N GLY A 310 -17.10 -49.95 45.60
CA GLY A 310 -15.80 -50.45 45.19
C GLY A 310 -14.88 -49.36 44.66
N SER A 311 -13.59 -49.66 44.61
CA SER A 311 -12.57 -48.70 44.17
C SER A 311 -12.23 -48.89 42.70
N GLN A 312 -11.91 -47.80 42.00
CA GLN A 312 -11.57 -47.82 40.57
C GLN A 312 -10.18 -47.22 40.33
N ILE A 313 -9.42 -47.87 39.46
CA ILE A 313 -8.12 -47.44 38.95
C ILE A 313 -8.30 -47.26 37.44
N VAL A 314 -8.46 -46.01 37.01
CA VAL A 314 -8.62 -45.66 35.60
C VAL A 314 -7.28 -45.23 35.03
N LEU A 315 -6.91 -45.84 33.91
CA LEU A 315 -5.70 -45.56 33.14
C LEU A 315 -6.14 -45.08 31.75
N THR A 316 -6.27 -43.76 31.65
CA THR A 316 -6.63 -43.06 30.41
C THR A 316 -5.38 -42.89 29.55
N LEU A 317 -5.41 -43.29 28.28
CA LEU A 317 -4.30 -43.06 27.33
C LEU A 317 -3.99 -41.56 27.24
N SER A 318 -2.71 -41.18 27.28
CA SER A 318 -2.30 -39.78 27.21
C SER A 318 -2.72 -39.15 25.88
N LYS A 319 -3.04 -37.84 25.88
CA LYS A 319 -3.34 -37.09 24.65
C LYS A 319 -2.15 -37.11 23.69
N ALA A 320 -0.92 -37.10 24.21
CA ALA A 320 0.29 -37.26 23.40
C ALA A 320 0.40 -38.62 22.69
N ASP A 321 0.03 -39.74 23.33
CA ASP A 321 0.04 -41.07 22.70
C ASP A 321 -1.18 -41.33 21.82
N GLN A 322 -2.35 -40.82 22.20
CA GLN A 322 -3.52 -40.81 21.33
C GLN A 322 -3.21 -40.11 20.00
N LEU A 323 -2.53 -38.95 20.04
CA LEU A 323 -2.13 -38.24 18.83
C LEU A 323 -1.12 -39.05 17.98
N LYS A 324 -0.20 -39.80 18.61
CA LYS A 324 0.68 -40.75 17.89
C LYS A 324 -0.12 -41.87 17.22
N GLU A 325 -1.14 -42.42 17.89
CA GLU A 325 -2.01 -43.46 17.32
C GLU A 325 -2.87 -42.95 16.14
N LEU A 326 -3.24 -41.67 16.14
CA LEU A 326 -3.93 -41.02 15.02
C LEU A 326 -3.00 -40.69 13.83
N GLY A 327 -1.68 -40.87 13.97
CA GLY A 327 -0.67 -40.72 12.91
C GLY A 327 0.52 -39.83 13.25
N GLY A 328 0.42 -39.00 14.30
CA GLY A 328 1.46 -38.02 14.65
C GLY A 328 1.32 -36.68 13.91
N LEU A 329 2.39 -35.87 13.96
CA LEU A 329 2.47 -34.53 13.36
C LEU A 329 3.64 -34.39 12.40
N ASN A 330 3.41 -33.68 11.30
CA ASN A 330 4.45 -33.13 10.44
C ASN A 330 4.80 -31.68 10.87
N PRO A 331 6.07 -31.25 10.72
CA PRO A 331 6.47 -29.87 10.89
C PRO A 331 5.96 -29.01 9.72
N LYS A 332 5.25 -27.93 10.03
CA LYS A 332 4.74 -26.96 9.05
C LYS A 332 5.56 -25.68 9.07
N THR A 333 5.88 -25.14 7.89
CA THR A 333 6.65 -23.88 7.78
C THR A 333 5.78 -22.68 8.15
N ILE A 334 6.12 -22.01 9.25
CA ILE A 334 5.51 -20.73 9.65
C ILE A 334 6.15 -19.62 8.80
N LYS A 335 5.32 -18.70 8.28
CA LYS A 335 5.75 -17.55 7.47
C LYS A 335 5.10 -16.30 8.06
N VAL A 336 5.92 -15.35 8.53
CA VAL A 336 5.48 -14.09 9.15
C VAL A 336 6.25 -12.91 8.59
N TRP A 337 5.74 -11.69 8.74
CA TRP A 337 6.55 -10.50 8.54
C TRP A 337 7.38 -10.21 9.78
N LYS A 338 8.43 -9.41 9.58
CA LYS A 338 9.26 -8.87 10.65
C LYS A 338 8.40 -8.16 11.71
N ALA A 339 8.71 -8.40 12.97
CA ALA A 339 8.00 -7.93 14.16
C ALA A 339 6.52 -8.37 14.33
N ASP A 340 6.00 -9.31 13.52
CA ASP A 340 4.68 -9.90 13.79
C ASP A 340 4.72 -10.97 14.90
N THR A 341 3.58 -11.14 15.56
CA THR A 341 3.35 -12.22 16.54
C THR A 341 3.40 -13.59 15.87
N ILE A 342 4.22 -14.49 16.39
CA ILE A 342 4.34 -15.86 15.88
C ILE A 342 3.30 -16.75 16.55
N ASP A 343 2.40 -17.30 15.75
CA ASP A 343 1.48 -18.37 16.16
C ASP A 343 2.14 -19.74 15.95
N TRP A 344 2.59 -20.36 17.03
CA TRP A 344 3.26 -21.65 17.01
C TRP A 344 2.34 -22.84 16.72
N LYS A 345 1.00 -22.73 16.91
CA LYS A 345 0.06 -23.81 16.52
C LYS A 345 0.08 -24.05 15.01
N LYS A 346 0.27 -22.99 14.22
CA LYS A 346 0.43 -23.07 12.75
C LYS A 346 1.75 -23.73 12.29
N GLY A 347 2.64 -24.10 13.22
CA GLY A 347 3.91 -24.78 12.94
C GLY A 347 3.84 -26.31 12.87
N VAL A 348 2.64 -26.90 12.99
CA VAL A 348 2.40 -28.34 12.88
C VAL A 348 1.16 -28.63 12.03
N GLU A 349 1.07 -29.84 11.51
CA GLU A 349 -0.12 -30.40 10.85
C GLU A 349 -0.21 -31.92 11.00
N PRO A 350 -1.40 -32.54 10.84
CA PRO A 350 -1.56 -33.99 10.87
C PRO A 350 -0.67 -34.71 9.83
N VAL A 351 -0.31 -35.97 10.12
CA VAL A 351 0.41 -36.85 9.17
C VAL A 351 -0.53 -37.50 8.16
N ASP A 352 -1.80 -37.73 8.53
CA ASP A 352 -2.82 -38.35 7.67
C ASP A 352 -4.12 -37.50 7.69
N ASP A 353 -4.66 -37.24 6.50
CA ASP A 353 -5.93 -36.53 6.30
C ASP A 353 -7.12 -37.31 6.88
N ASN A 354 -7.07 -38.66 6.89
CA ASN A 354 -8.19 -39.51 7.35
C ASN A 354 -8.58 -39.25 8.81
N ASN A 355 -7.61 -38.93 9.67
CA ASN A 355 -7.79 -38.65 11.10
C ASN A 355 -7.72 -37.14 11.42
N SER A 356 -7.58 -36.29 10.40
CA SER A 356 -7.19 -34.88 10.55
C SER A 356 -8.04 -34.10 11.56
N ALA A 357 -9.37 -34.27 11.56
CA ALA A 357 -10.26 -33.59 12.50
C ALA A 357 -9.90 -33.87 13.98
N ALA A 358 -9.79 -35.14 14.37
CA ALA A 358 -9.46 -35.54 15.74
C ALA A 358 -8.03 -35.13 16.14
N VAL A 359 -7.11 -35.01 15.17
CA VAL A 359 -5.75 -34.47 15.42
C VAL A 359 -5.81 -32.95 15.61
N TRP A 360 -6.64 -32.22 14.84
CA TRP A 360 -6.83 -30.77 15.02
C TRP A 360 -7.49 -30.42 16.34
N ASP A 361 -8.48 -31.19 16.80
CA ASP A 361 -9.11 -31.01 18.12
C ASP A 361 -8.05 -31.08 19.24
N LEU A 362 -7.15 -32.09 19.19
CA LEU A 362 -6.05 -32.24 20.14
C LEU A 362 -4.99 -31.13 20.00
N ILE A 363 -4.69 -30.63 18.79
CA ILE A 363 -3.79 -29.47 18.60
C ILE A 363 -4.40 -28.21 19.21
N GLU A 364 -5.73 -28.03 19.11
CA GLU A 364 -6.39 -26.81 19.60
C GLU A 364 -6.47 -26.78 21.13
N GLU A 365 -6.62 -27.93 21.79
CA GLU A 365 -6.45 -28.05 23.24
C GLU A 365 -5.00 -27.90 23.73
N ALA A 366 -4.00 -28.07 22.85
CA ALA A 366 -2.59 -28.04 23.22
C ALA A 366 -1.99 -26.63 23.32
N THR A 367 -1.11 -26.44 24.32
CA THR A 367 -0.21 -25.29 24.37
C THR A 367 1.05 -25.59 23.56
N VAL A 368 1.26 -24.87 22.46
CA VAL A 368 2.38 -25.08 21.53
C VAL A 368 3.45 -24.01 21.71
N THR A 369 4.70 -24.42 21.87
CA THR A 369 5.82 -23.53 22.22
C THR A 369 7.09 -23.80 21.41
N ASP A 370 7.86 -22.77 21.10
CA ASP A 370 9.23 -22.91 20.61
C ASP A 370 10.18 -23.26 21.76
N ILE A 371 10.92 -24.36 21.58
CA ILE A 371 11.92 -24.88 22.52
C ILE A 371 13.30 -24.99 21.86
N THR A 372 13.53 -24.18 20.82
CA THR A 372 14.80 -24.11 20.10
C THR A 372 15.91 -23.55 20.99
N THR A 373 17.10 -24.12 20.90
CA THR A 373 18.27 -23.78 21.71
C THR A 373 19.50 -23.51 20.83
N PRO A 374 20.47 -22.67 21.27
CA PRO A 374 20.51 -21.94 22.54
C PRO A 374 19.52 -20.76 22.60
N ASN A 375 19.11 -20.22 21.45
CA ASN A 375 18.22 -19.07 21.36
C ASN A 375 16.82 -19.52 20.92
N LYS A 376 15.79 -19.05 21.63
CA LYS A 376 14.41 -19.08 21.12
C LYS A 376 14.31 -18.22 19.86
N ARG A 377 13.41 -18.60 18.95
CA ARG A 377 13.19 -17.91 17.68
C ARG A 377 12.13 -16.80 17.82
N ASP A 378 12.37 -15.68 17.17
CA ASP A 378 11.46 -14.53 17.12
C ASP A 378 11.38 -13.94 15.69
N SER A 379 10.59 -12.89 15.52
CA SER A 379 10.36 -12.20 14.24
C SER A 379 11.15 -10.90 14.09
N SER A 380 12.09 -10.56 14.98
CA SER A 380 12.79 -9.26 14.98
C SER A 380 13.66 -9.01 13.75
N LYS A 381 14.13 -10.09 13.10
CA LYS A 381 15.02 -10.07 11.94
C LYS A 381 14.50 -11.00 10.83
N ALA A 382 14.54 -10.54 9.58
CA ALA A 382 14.25 -11.39 8.43
C ALA A 382 15.27 -12.54 8.27
N GLY A 383 14.81 -13.68 7.74
CA GLY A 383 15.63 -14.88 7.53
C GLY A 383 14.83 -16.19 7.59
N LYS A 384 15.56 -17.32 7.46
CA LYS A 384 15.02 -18.68 7.56
C LYS A 384 15.63 -19.37 8.79
N PHE A 385 14.81 -19.78 9.75
CA PHE A 385 15.21 -20.20 11.09
C PHE A 385 14.69 -21.62 11.43
N PRO A 386 15.52 -22.67 11.27
CA PRO A 386 15.17 -24.03 11.70
C PRO A 386 15.08 -24.13 13.23
N GLY A 387 14.25 -25.06 13.71
CA GLY A 387 14.07 -25.29 15.14
C GLY A 387 13.14 -26.46 15.49
N LYS A 388 12.68 -26.47 16.74
CA LYS A 388 11.89 -27.54 17.36
C LYS A 388 10.73 -26.95 18.15
N LEU A 389 9.53 -27.51 17.98
CA LEU A 389 8.34 -27.15 18.76
C LEU A 389 8.01 -28.22 19.80
N LYS A 390 7.31 -27.81 20.86
CA LYS A 390 6.73 -28.69 21.86
C LYS A 390 5.26 -28.36 22.10
N LEU A 391 4.40 -29.37 21.92
CA LEU A 391 3.00 -29.38 22.33
C LEU A 391 2.93 -29.92 23.76
N THR A 392 2.16 -29.26 24.64
CA THR A 392 1.89 -29.70 26.01
C THR A 392 0.39 -29.71 26.25
N PHE A 393 -0.13 -30.79 26.83
CA PHE A 393 -1.55 -31.04 27.03
C PHE A 393 -1.97 -30.86 28.50
N ASP A 394 -3.28 -30.75 28.75
CA ASP A 394 -3.90 -30.58 30.08
C ASP A 394 -3.81 -31.83 30.98
N ASP A 395 -3.53 -33.00 30.42
CA ASP A 395 -3.15 -34.19 31.17
C ASP A 395 -1.69 -34.19 31.65
N GLY A 396 -0.90 -33.19 31.24
CA GLY A 396 0.53 -33.04 31.52
C GLY A 396 1.44 -33.74 30.51
N SER A 397 0.89 -34.52 29.58
CA SER A 397 1.67 -35.18 28.54
C SER A 397 2.18 -34.17 27.51
N SER A 398 3.17 -34.56 26.71
CA SER A 398 3.73 -33.66 25.70
C SER A 398 4.36 -34.39 24.51
N LEU A 399 4.43 -33.69 23.38
CA LEU A 399 5.00 -34.18 22.13
C LEU A 399 5.92 -33.10 21.53
N GLU A 400 7.10 -33.51 21.05
CA GLU A 400 8.03 -32.63 20.33
C GLU A 400 7.95 -32.86 18.83
N VAL A 401 8.09 -31.79 18.05
CA VAL A 401 8.13 -31.83 16.58
C VAL A 401 9.42 -31.15 16.10
N ASP A 402 10.28 -31.96 15.49
CA ASP A 402 11.58 -31.55 14.95
C ASP A 402 11.49 -30.99 13.52
N LYS A 403 12.58 -30.36 13.06
CA LYS A 403 12.76 -29.82 11.68
C LYS A 403 11.74 -28.74 11.31
N GLN A 404 11.21 -28.02 12.29
CA GLN A 404 10.22 -26.97 12.06
C GLN A 404 10.90 -25.69 11.56
N MET A 405 10.38 -25.10 10.48
CA MET A 405 10.93 -23.89 9.86
C MET A 405 10.09 -22.65 10.18
N LEU A 406 10.73 -21.61 10.72
CA LEU A 406 10.19 -20.26 10.73
C LEU A 406 10.85 -19.45 9.59
N ILE A 407 10.04 -18.72 8.82
CA ILE A 407 10.52 -17.76 7.82
C ILE A 407 9.97 -16.39 8.19
N VAL A 408 10.85 -15.40 8.22
CA VAL A 408 10.53 -14.01 8.54
C VAL A 408 10.91 -13.13 7.36
N SER A 409 9.96 -12.34 6.84
CA SER A 409 10.16 -11.45 5.68
C SER A 409 10.22 -9.98 6.09
N GLU A 410 11.07 -9.19 5.43
CA GLU A 410 11.00 -7.72 5.50
C GLU A 410 9.65 -7.21 4.95
N HIS A 411 9.21 -6.01 5.34
CA HIS A 411 7.87 -5.50 5.01
C HIS A 411 7.67 -5.16 3.53
N VAL A 412 8.76 -5.01 2.77
CA VAL A 412 8.80 -4.93 1.31
C VAL A 412 9.87 -5.91 0.83
N VAL A 413 9.57 -6.68 -0.21
CA VAL A 413 10.48 -7.69 -0.79
C VAL A 413 10.36 -7.70 -2.30
N VAL A 414 11.50 -7.59 -3.00
CA VAL A 414 11.57 -7.69 -4.47
C VAL A 414 12.03 -9.10 -4.86
N VAL A 415 11.14 -9.89 -5.46
CA VAL A 415 11.40 -11.26 -5.89
C VAL A 415 11.81 -11.30 -7.37
N ASP A 416 12.90 -11.98 -7.68
CA ASP A 416 13.32 -12.30 -9.05
C ASP A 416 12.78 -13.69 -9.44
N PRO A 417 11.83 -13.81 -10.41
CA PRO A 417 11.24 -15.09 -10.79
C PRO A 417 12.23 -16.05 -11.46
N ASN A 418 13.42 -15.59 -11.84
CA ASN A 418 14.49 -16.43 -12.39
C ASN A 418 15.40 -17.04 -11.31
N ASN A 419 15.20 -16.67 -10.03
CA ASN A 419 16.00 -17.10 -8.89
C ASN A 419 17.53 -16.93 -9.11
N THR A 420 17.96 -15.73 -9.53
CA THR A 420 19.38 -15.44 -9.82
C THR A 420 20.27 -15.39 -8.57
N ASP A 421 19.66 -15.22 -7.39
CA ASP A 421 20.28 -15.35 -6.08
C ASP A 421 19.50 -16.40 -5.27
N PRO A 422 20.05 -17.60 -5.03
CA PRO A 422 19.33 -18.70 -4.38
C PRO A 422 19.10 -18.49 -2.88
N ASP A 423 19.79 -17.53 -2.24
CA ASP A 423 19.57 -17.15 -0.85
C ASP A 423 18.51 -16.05 -0.70
N ALA A 424 18.11 -15.39 -1.81
CA ALA A 424 17.06 -14.37 -1.81
C ALA A 424 15.66 -14.97 -1.54
N PRO A 425 14.75 -14.23 -0.86
CA PRO A 425 13.40 -14.74 -0.59
C PRO A 425 12.59 -14.94 -1.86
N GLN A 426 12.02 -16.14 -2.03
CA GLN A 426 11.15 -16.47 -3.16
C GLN A 426 9.68 -16.18 -2.83
N ASN A 427 8.80 -16.17 -3.83
CA ASN A 427 7.37 -15.89 -3.62
C ASN A 427 6.74 -16.86 -2.61
N GLU A 428 7.12 -18.14 -2.66
CA GLU A 428 6.70 -19.19 -1.74
C GLU A 428 7.21 -19.01 -0.30
N ASP A 429 8.29 -18.27 -0.05
CA ASP A 429 8.78 -17.97 1.30
C ASP A 429 7.88 -16.95 2.03
N LEU A 430 7.21 -16.08 1.27
CA LEU A 430 6.47 -14.93 1.78
C LEU A 430 5.13 -15.31 2.46
N PRO A 431 4.69 -14.56 3.49
CA PRO A 431 3.40 -14.71 4.18
C PRO A 431 2.16 -14.71 3.26
N ARG A 432 1.06 -15.32 3.72
CA ARG A 432 -0.16 -15.53 2.91
C ARG A 432 -0.92 -14.23 2.58
N ASP A 433 -0.77 -13.20 3.40
CA ASP A 433 -1.42 -11.89 3.30
C ASP A 433 -0.70 -10.90 2.36
N LYS A 434 0.47 -11.27 1.81
CA LYS A 434 1.30 -10.43 0.93
C LYS A 434 0.53 -9.76 -0.20
N ILE A 435 0.72 -8.45 -0.31
CA ILE A 435 0.18 -7.62 -1.37
C ILE A 435 1.18 -7.58 -2.52
N THR A 436 0.74 -7.89 -3.74
CA THR A 436 1.57 -7.73 -4.94
C THR A 436 1.57 -6.26 -5.35
N VAL A 437 2.73 -5.62 -5.40
CA VAL A 437 2.85 -4.21 -5.79
C VAL A 437 2.99 -4.11 -7.31
N ILE A 438 2.13 -3.32 -7.94
CA ILE A 438 2.12 -3.03 -9.37
C ILE A 438 2.54 -1.58 -9.58
N PHE A 439 3.58 -1.38 -10.38
CA PHE A 439 3.97 -0.06 -10.87
C PHE A 439 3.37 0.15 -12.26
N LYS A 440 2.54 1.18 -12.43
CA LYS A 440 1.75 1.41 -13.65
C LYS A 440 2.08 2.77 -14.28
N ALA A 441 2.27 2.79 -15.60
CA ALA A 441 2.41 4.01 -16.37
C ALA A 441 1.11 4.85 -16.37
N GLY A 442 1.23 6.12 -16.01
CA GLY A 442 0.20 7.16 -16.06
C GLY A 442 0.54 8.22 -17.10
N GLU A 443 0.36 9.51 -16.77
CA GLU A 443 0.63 10.59 -17.73
C GLU A 443 2.13 10.72 -18.01
N GLY A 444 2.51 11.00 -19.26
CA GLY A 444 3.91 11.22 -19.65
C GLY A 444 4.83 10.00 -19.65
N ILE A 445 4.37 8.83 -19.19
CA ILE A 445 5.15 7.59 -19.14
C ILE A 445 4.74 6.65 -20.28
N VAL A 446 5.72 6.11 -21.01
CA VAL A 446 5.53 5.09 -22.04
C VAL A 446 5.67 3.69 -21.45
N ASN A 447 6.67 3.47 -20.59
CA ASN A 447 6.94 2.16 -19.99
C ASN A 447 7.64 2.28 -18.62
N ILE A 448 7.46 1.26 -17.77
CA ILE A 448 8.15 1.09 -16.50
C ILE A 448 8.73 -0.33 -16.49
N ASN A 449 10.05 -0.47 -16.47
CA ASN A 449 10.71 -1.76 -16.54
C ASN A 449 11.22 -2.22 -15.16
N THR A 450 10.58 -3.24 -14.58
CA THR A 450 11.02 -3.89 -13.33
C THR A 450 12.12 -4.95 -13.54
N ASN A 451 12.65 -5.08 -14.76
CA ASN A 451 13.55 -6.15 -15.20
C ASN A 451 12.98 -7.56 -14.93
N GLY A 452 11.66 -7.72 -15.02
CA GLY A 452 10.94 -8.96 -14.74
C GLY A 452 10.73 -9.27 -13.25
N LYS A 453 11.28 -8.48 -12.34
CA LYS A 453 11.11 -8.67 -10.88
C LYS A 453 9.71 -8.24 -10.43
N THR A 454 9.21 -8.88 -9.37
CA THR A 454 7.92 -8.59 -8.75
C THR A 454 8.12 -8.11 -7.32
N THR A 455 7.61 -6.92 -6.99
CA THR A 455 7.62 -6.40 -5.61
C THR A 455 6.40 -6.89 -4.85
N TYR A 456 6.61 -7.36 -3.62
CA TYR A 456 5.58 -7.73 -2.66
C TYR A 456 5.73 -6.88 -1.39
N ALA A 457 4.63 -6.59 -0.72
CA ALA A 457 4.61 -5.82 0.51
C ALA A 457 3.64 -6.38 1.54
N LYS A 458 3.90 -6.11 2.81
CA LYS A 458 2.95 -6.31 3.91
C LYS A 458 1.77 -5.32 3.77
N PRO A 459 0.53 -5.72 4.11
CA PRO A 459 -0.57 -4.76 4.25
C PRO A 459 -0.20 -3.57 5.14
N ASN A 460 -0.46 -2.35 4.68
CA ASN A 460 -0.12 -1.08 5.33
C ASN A 460 1.39 -0.74 5.45
N ALA A 461 2.29 -1.48 4.80
CA ALA A 461 3.69 -1.05 4.65
C ALA A 461 3.81 0.25 3.84
N THR A 462 4.85 1.04 4.10
CA THR A 462 5.29 2.16 3.26
C THR A 462 6.56 1.75 2.54
N LEU A 463 6.61 1.98 1.23
CA LEU A 463 7.79 1.78 0.40
C LEU A 463 8.76 2.95 0.58
N ALA A 464 10.06 2.67 0.59
CA ALA A 464 11.09 3.69 0.44
C ALA A 464 11.26 4.06 -1.05
N ASP A 465 11.81 5.23 -1.33
CA ASP A 465 12.02 5.69 -2.72
C ASP A 465 12.92 4.72 -3.53
N THR A 466 13.78 3.94 -2.85
CA THR A 466 14.61 2.88 -3.42
C THR A 466 13.84 1.63 -3.87
N ASP A 467 12.59 1.45 -3.42
CA ASP A 467 11.74 0.30 -3.78
C ASP A 467 10.98 0.53 -5.10
N PHE A 468 11.00 1.77 -5.62
CA PHE A 468 10.34 2.16 -6.87
C PHE A 468 11.26 1.95 -8.09
N PRO A 469 10.74 1.51 -9.26
CA PRO A 469 11.55 1.30 -10.45
C PRO A 469 12.12 2.61 -11.01
N THR A 470 13.43 2.63 -11.25
CA THR A 470 14.13 3.78 -11.88
C THR A 470 14.26 3.65 -13.40
N ASN A 471 14.11 2.44 -13.96
CA ASN A 471 14.18 2.20 -15.41
C ASN A 471 12.84 2.53 -16.09
N ILE A 472 12.63 3.83 -16.33
CA ILE A 472 11.37 4.39 -16.85
C ILE A 472 11.61 5.03 -18.22
N THR A 473 10.69 4.77 -19.16
CA THR A 473 10.68 5.38 -20.50
C THR A 473 9.62 6.47 -20.55
N TYR A 474 10.07 7.70 -20.83
CA TYR A 474 9.21 8.88 -20.92
C TYR A 474 8.64 9.07 -22.33
N LYS A 475 7.55 9.82 -22.43
CA LYS A 475 6.94 10.24 -23.69
C LYS A 475 7.61 11.52 -24.19
N ASP A 476 7.73 11.67 -25.51
CA ASP A 476 8.25 12.90 -26.13
C ASP A 476 7.54 14.15 -25.58
N GLY A 477 8.33 15.13 -25.14
CA GLY A 477 7.81 16.37 -24.54
C GLY A 477 7.39 16.24 -23.07
N TYR A 478 7.91 15.27 -22.32
CA TYR A 478 7.80 15.18 -20.85
C TYR A 478 9.17 15.21 -20.15
N LYS A 479 9.16 15.53 -18.86
CA LYS A 479 10.35 15.59 -18.00
C LYS A 479 10.75 14.21 -17.49
N ASN A 480 12.04 14.04 -17.18
CA ASN A 480 12.59 12.87 -16.49
C ASN A 480 12.36 12.92 -14.95
N GLU A 481 11.22 13.44 -14.51
CA GLU A 481 10.81 13.58 -13.10
C GLU A 481 9.50 12.81 -12.91
N VAL A 482 9.49 11.80 -12.03
CA VAL A 482 8.33 10.92 -11.80
C VAL A 482 7.71 11.18 -10.43
N THR A 483 6.41 11.44 -10.42
CA THR A 483 5.58 11.40 -9.20
C THR A 483 4.82 10.08 -9.14
N TRP A 484 4.61 9.54 -7.94
CA TRP A 484 3.86 8.31 -7.71
C TRP A 484 2.58 8.59 -6.93
N GLU A 485 1.45 8.11 -7.43
CA GLU A 485 0.19 8.07 -6.67
C GLU A 485 -0.05 6.67 -6.07
N PRO A 486 -0.35 6.54 -4.76
CA PRO A 486 -0.43 7.61 -3.76
C PRO A 486 0.95 8.11 -3.28
N THR A 487 0.99 9.40 -2.96
CA THR A 487 2.19 10.15 -2.57
C THR A 487 2.64 9.91 -1.12
N ASP A 488 1.95 9.06 -0.37
CA ASP A 488 2.38 8.58 0.96
C ASP A 488 3.20 7.28 0.87
N HIS A 489 3.41 6.79 -0.36
CA HIS A 489 4.09 5.53 -0.70
C HIS A 489 3.55 4.30 0.07
N LYS A 490 2.30 4.37 0.56
CA LYS A 490 1.73 3.38 1.48
C LYS A 490 0.79 2.39 0.80
N VAL A 491 0.98 1.11 1.09
CA VAL A 491 0.15 -0.03 0.66
C VAL A 491 -1.11 -0.12 1.56
N ASP A 492 -1.91 0.94 1.59
CA ASP A 492 -3.16 0.99 2.36
C ASP A 492 -4.25 0.11 1.71
N THR A 493 -4.52 -1.04 2.30
CA THR A 493 -5.54 -1.99 1.83
C THR A 493 -6.98 -1.50 2.04
N ASN A 494 -7.19 -0.35 2.67
CA ASN A 494 -8.49 0.34 2.70
C ASN A 494 -8.71 1.22 1.46
N ASN A 495 -7.63 1.69 0.82
CA ASN A 495 -7.69 2.66 -0.27
C ASN A 495 -8.05 2.01 -1.61
N ARG A 496 -9.36 1.83 -1.85
CA ARG A 496 -9.95 1.20 -3.04
C ARG A 496 -9.64 1.90 -4.38
N LYS A 497 -8.98 3.08 -4.41
CA LYS A 497 -8.46 3.68 -5.66
C LYS A 497 -7.24 2.91 -6.18
N TYR A 498 -6.40 2.40 -5.28
CA TYR A 498 -5.11 1.78 -5.61
C TYR A 498 -5.06 0.28 -5.25
N TYR A 499 -5.78 -0.12 -4.19
CA TYR A 499 -5.88 -1.51 -3.75
C TYR A 499 -7.00 -2.27 -4.46
N ASN A 500 -6.66 -3.44 -5.02
CA ASN A 500 -7.59 -4.38 -5.62
C ASN A 500 -7.57 -5.71 -4.86
N GLY A 501 -8.46 -5.83 -3.87
CA GLY A 501 -8.64 -7.03 -3.04
C GLY A 501 -9.17 -8.27 -3.76
N LYS A 502 -9.55 -8.21 -5.05
CA LYS A 502 -9.76 -9.45 -5.84
C LYS A 502 -8.43 -10.15 -6.14
N ARG A 503 -7.38 -9.38 -6.45
CA ARG A 503 -6.07 -9.89 -6.91
C ARG A 503 -4.98 -9.81 -5.83
N ASN A 504 -5.33 -9.30 -4.64
CA ASN A 504 -4.40 -8.89 -3.59
C ASN A 504 -3.26 -7.97 -4.13
N THR A 505 -3.60 -7.05 -5.04
CA THR A 505 -2.64 -6.16 -5.70
C THR A 505 -2.82 -4.70 -5.28
N PHE A 506 -1.74 -3.96 -5.07
CA PHE A 506 -1.76 -2.51 -4.86
C PHE A 506 -1.03 -1.81 -6.01
N THR A 507 -1.62 -0.73 -6.55
CA THR A 507 -1.11 -0.07 -7.76
C THR A 507 -0.58 1.32 -7.47
N PHE A 508 0.74 1.51 -7.59
CA PHE A 508 1.33 2.83 -7.69
C PHE A 508 1.31 3.30 -9.14
N ASN A 509 0.80 4.51 -9.39
CA ASN A 509 0.70 5.08 -10.73
C ASN A 509 1.80 6.15 -10.90
N ALA A 510 2.74 5.93 -11.82
CA ALA A 510 3.78 6.90 -12.17
C ALA A 510 3.22 7.95 -13.13
N SER A 511 3.45 9.23 -12.86
CA SER A 511 3.23 10.30 -13.85
C SER A 511 4.46 11.19 -13.98
N ALA A 512 4.76 11.61 -15.21
CA ALA A 512 5.77 12.63 -15.49
C ALA A 512 5.11 13.97 -15.82
N THR A 513 5.76 15.06 -15.46
CA THR A 513 5.31 16.42 -15.81
C THR A 513 5.63 16.72 -17.28
N LYS A 514 4.70 17.32 -18.02
CA LYS A 514 4.94 17.75 -19.41
C LYS A 514 6.01 18.86 -19.46
N ASN A 515 6.83 18.86 -20.50
CA ASN A 515 7.72 19.98 -20.80
C ASN A 515 6.89 21.17 -21.31
N ASP A 516 7.11 22.34 -20.72
CA ASP A 516 6.54 23.59 -21.22
C ASP A 516 7.18 23.96 -22.56
N THR A 517 6.35 24.25 -23.56
CA THR A 517 6.83 24.84 -24.83
C THR A 517 7.29 26.28 -24.61
N SER A 518 8.01 26.84 -25.59
CA SER A 518 8.45 28.23 -25.60
C SER A 518 7.27 29.20 -25.44
N ALA A 519 6.15 28.91 -26.11
CA ALA A 519 4.90 29.66 -25.92
C ALA A 519 4.30 29.48 -24.52
N ASP A 520 4.32 28.27 -23.94
CA ASP A 520 3.82 28.03 -22.58
C ASP A 520 4.64 28.83 -21.55
N LYS A 521 5.98 28.79 -21.63
CA LYS A 521 6.89 29.55 -20.75
C LYS A 521 6.60 31.04 -20.79
N ILE A 522 6.55 31.62 -21.99
CA ILE A 522 6.28 33.05 -22.18
C ILE A 522 4.85 33.40 -21.72
N THR A 523 3.86 32.56 -22.00
CA THR A 523 2.46 32.81 -21.60
C THR A 523 2.29 32.76 -20.07
N LYS A 524 2.90 31.79 -19.38
CA LYS A 524 2.90 31.71 -17.91
C LYS A 524 3.56 32.93 -17.25
N ALA A 525 4.58 33.51 -17.89
CA ALA A 525 5.22 34.75 -17.43
C ALA A 525 4.39 36.02 -17.72
N GLY A 526 3.26 35.93 -18.43
CA GLY A 526 2.38 37.04 -18.77
C GLY A 526 2.36 37.44 -20.24
N GLY A 527 2.93 36.63 -21.14
CA GLY A 527 2.78 36.75 -22.59
C GLY A 527 3.62 37.81 -23.28
N LEU A 528 3.20 38.15 -24.50
CA LEU A 528 3.84 39.15 -25.37
C LEU A 528 2.96 40.41 -25.49
N ALA A 529 3.59 41.54 -25.75
CA ALA A 529 2.94 42.82 -26.06
C ALA A 529 3.28 43.27 -27.50
N PRO A 530 2.35 43.94 -28.21
CA PRO A 530 2.61 44.47 -29.54
C PRO A 530 3.65 45.60 -29.49
N LYS A 531 4.55 45.62 -30.47
CA LYS A 531 5.46 46.75 -30.72
C LYS A 531 5.16 47.32 -32.11
N ALA A 532 4.94 48.63 -32.15
CA ALA A 532 4.70 49.32 -33.42
C ALA A 532 5.94 49.25 -34.32
N THR A 533 5.71 49.07 -35.63
CA THR A 533 6.78 49.02 -36.65
C THR A 533 6.51 50.04 -37.75
N ALA A 534 7.53 50.36 -38.55
CA ALA A 534 7.48 51.41 -39.56
C ALA A 534 8.19 51.01 -40.87
N ALA A 535 7.62 51.41 -42.00
CA ALA A 535 8.15 51.21 -43.35
C ALA A 535 7.92 52.45 -44.23
N PHE A 536 8.61 52.57 -45.37
CA PHE A 536 8.22 53.50 -46.43
C PHE A 536 7.25 52.84 -47.42
N VAL A 537 6.53 53.67 -48.19
CA VAL A 537 5.65 53.19 -49.27
C VAL A 537 6.44 52.36 -50.28
N GLY A 538 5.97 51.13 -50.54
CA GLY A 538 6.57 50.17 -51.46
C GLY A 538 7.64 49.24 -50.87
N ASP A 539 7.95 49.33 -49.57
CA ASP A 539 8.95 48.48 -48.92
C ASP A 539 8.47 47.05 -48.65
N THR A 540 9.38 46.07 -48.73
CA THR A 540 9.14 44.73 -48.19
C THR A 540 9.00 44.80 -46.67
N LEU A 541 7.81 44.46 -46.15
CA LEU A 541 7.55 44.52 -44.71
C LEU A 541 8.36 43.46 -43.94
N ASN A 542 9.05 43.90 -42.88
CA ASN A 542 9.70 43.02 -41.92
C ASN A 542 8.97 43.10 -40.57
N TRP A 543 8.58 41.94 -40.05
CA TRP A 543 7.85 41.81 -38.78
C TRP A 543 8.75 41.43 -37.60
N ALA A 544 10.05 41.20 -37.81
CA ALA A 544 11.01 40.97 -36.73
C ALA A 544 10.98 42.14 -35.73
N GLY A 545 10.90 41.83 -34.43
CA GLY A 545 10.78 42.83 -33.37
C GLY A 545 9.46 43.60 -33.31
N SER A 546 8.41 43.19 -34.03
CA SER A 546 7.04 43.76 -33.93
C SER A 546 6.22 43.23 -32.75
N ALA A 547 6.79 42.32 -31.97
CA ALA A 547 6.33 41.92 -30.64
C ALA A 547 7.51 41.98 -29.65
N VAL A 548 7.21 42.16 -28.37
CA VAL A 548 8.15 42.17 -27.23
C VAL A 548 7.56 41.37 -26.07
N LEU A 549 8.36 40.99 -25.08
CA LEU A 549 7.83 40.50 -23.80
C LEU A 549 6.84 41.53 -23.20
N SER A 550 5.77 41.06 -22.56
CA SER A 550 4.90 41.95 -21.78
C SER A 550 5.63 42.50 -20.55
N ASP A 551 5.11 43.57 -19.94
CA ASP A 551 5.75 44.16 -18.76
C ASP A 551 5.75 43.22 -17.54
N THR A 552 4.81 42.27 -17.48
CA THR A 552 4.83 41.16 -16.52
C THR A 552 5.96 40.17 -16.84
N ALA A 553 6.11 39.77 -18.11
CA ALA A 553 7.13 38.81 -18.53
C ALA A 553 8.57 39.35 -18.39
N LYS A 554 8.76 40.67 -18.52
CA LYS A 554 10.03 41.36 -18.20
C LYS A 554 10.40 41.32 -16.71
N GLN A 555 9.43 41.11 -15.82
CA GLN A 555 9.61 41.05 -14.36
C GLN A 555 9.71 39.60 -13.83
N ALA A 556 9.58 38.59 -14.71
CA ALA A 556 9.77 37.20 -14.33
C ALA A 556 11.25 36.90 -14.04
N ALA A 557 11.52 36.03 -13.06
CA ALA A 557 12.89 35.68 -12.66
C ALA A 557 13.74 35.04 -13.78
N ASN A 558 13.11 34.53 -14.83
CA ASN A 558 13.75 33.99 -16.03
C ASN A 558 13.60 34.88 -17.27
N ALA A 559 13.35 36.19 -17.13
CA ALA A 559 13.13 37.11 -18.26
C ALA A 559 14.20 37.03 -19.38
N THR A 560 15.47 36.79 -19.03
CA THR A 560 16.57 36.58 -20.00
C THR A 560 16.38 35.33 -20.86
N GLU A 561 15.90 34.23 -20.29
CA GLU A 561 15.53 33.01 -21.03
C GLU A 561 14.38 33.30 -21.99
N LEU A 562 13.33 33.98 -21.49
CA LEU A 562 12.14 34.31 -22.27
C LEU A 562 12.47 35.25 -23.45
N GLN A 563 13.39 36.18 -23.27
CA GLN A 563 13.87 37.06 -24.34
C GLN A 563 14.69 36.26 -25.37
N GLY A 564 15.59 35.37 -24.93
CA GLY A 564 16.35 34.49 -25.83
C GLY A 564 15.49 33.51 -26.64
N LEU A 565 14.30 33.14 -26.14
CA LEU A 565 13.29 32.40 -26.93
C LEU A 565 12.60 33.30 -27.97
N LEU A 566 12.31 34.56 -27.62
CA LEU A 566 11.67 35.54 -28.52
C LEU A 566 12.63 36.03 -29.63
N ASP A 567 13.90 36.22 -29.34
CA ASP A 567 14.91 36.70 -30.31
C ASP A 567 15.16 35.71 -31.46
N LYS A 568 14.88 34.43 -31.23
CA LYS A 568 14.91 33.36 -32.25
C LYS A 568 13.57 33.14 -32.95
N ALA A 569 12.49 33.76 -32.48
CA ALA A 569 11.15 33.50 -32.99
C ALA A 569 10.94 34.14 -34.36
N THR A 570 10.27 33.41 -35.27
CA THR A 570 9.83 33.95 -36.55
C THR A 570 8.50 34.66 -36.37
N ILE A 571 8.44 35.94 -36.74
CA ILE A 571 7.23 36.76 -36.65
C ILE A 571 6.67 37.00 -38.06
N THR A 572 5.37 36.78 -38.25
CA THR A 572 4.65 37.06 -39.51
C THR A 572 3.39 37.87 -39.24
N ASP A 573 2.88 38.60 -40.25
CA ASP A 573 1.50 39.10 -40.17
C ASP A 573 0.53 37.92 -40.09
N ALA A 574 -0.51 38.06 -39.28
CA ALA A 574 -1.64 37.13 -39.19
C ALA A 574 -2.98 37.84 -39.40
N THR A 575 -2.93 39.10 -39.84
CA THR A 575 -4.09 39.86 -40.32
C THR A 575 -4.59 39.29 -41.65
N ASP A 576 -5.90 39.25 -41.87
CA ASP A 576 -6.52 38.80 -43.12
C ASP A 576 -7.40 39.92 -43.71
N PRO A 577 -7.12 40.41 -44.94
CA PRO A 577 -5.91 40.13 -45.73
C PRO A 577 -4.64 40.69 -45.06
N ALA A 578 -3.49 40.10 -45.38
CA ALA A 578 -2.20 40.56 -44.87
C ALA A 578 -1.92 42.02 -45.27
N ARG A 579 -1.37 42.80 -44.34
CA ARG A 579 -1.10 44.23 -44.52
C ARG A 579 0.06 44.44 -45.49
N THR A 580 0.05 45.59 -46.17
CA THR A 580 1.06 45.93 -47.19
C THR A 580 1.55 47.37 -47.02
N SER A 581 2.70 47.68 -47.60
CA SER A 581 3.28 49.02 -47.69
C SER A 581 2.78 49.83 -48.89
N ALA A 582 1.70 49.40 -49.56
CA ALA A 582 1.31 49.96 -50.87
C ALA A 582 0.83 51.42 -50.83
N ALA A 583 0.44 51.94 -49.67
CA ALA A 583 0.05 53.32 -49.44
C ALA A 583 0.45 53.77 -48.03
N ALA A 584 0.66 55.08 -47.85
CA ALA A 584 0.96 55.65 -46.53
C ALA A 584 -0.27 55.61 -45.61
N GLY A 585 -0.06 55.38 -44.30
CA GLY A 585 -1.14 55.22 -43.33
C GLY A 585 -0.72 54.54 -42.03
N GLU A 586 -1.72 54.26 -41.19
CA GLU A 586 -1.60 53.57 -39.91
C GLU A 586 -2.50 52.32 -39.92
N PHE A 587 -1.90 51.14 -39.79
CA PHE A 587 -2.55 49.85 -40.08
C PHE A 587 -2.45 48.90 -38.87
N THR A 588 -3.47 48.95 -38.01
CA THR A 588 -3.65 48.00 -36.91
C THR A 588 -4.02 46.61 -37.42
N GLY A 589 -3.42 45.58 -36.83
CA GLY A 589 -3.68 44.18 -37.13
C GLY A 589 -3.16 43.26 -36.01
N LYS A 590 -2.84 42.02 -36.35
CA LYS A 590 -2.24 41.04 -35.44
C LYS A 590 -1.03 40.35 -36.06
N VAL A 591 -0.05 39.99 -35.25
CA VAL A 591 1.14 39.23 -35.70
C VAL A 591 1.20 37.88 -35.00
N LYS A 592 1.75 36.88 -35.69
CA LYS A 592 1.98 35.54 -35.14
C LYS A 592 3.48 35.34 -34.91
N VAL A 593 3.84 35.08 -33.66
CA VAL A 593 5.20 34.80 -33.20
C VAL A 593 5.33 33.29 -33.05
N THR A 594 6.21 32.65 -33.83
CA THR A 594 6.40 31.19 -33.85
C THR A 594 7.82 30.83 -33.43
N PHE A 595 7.95 29.93 -32.45
CA PHE A 595 9.22 29.56 -31.82
C PHE A 595 9.88 28.34 -32.50
N GLU A 596 11.14 28.03 -32.15
CA GLU A 596 11.90 26.90 -32.73
C GLU A 596 11.20 25.54 -32.55
N ASP A 597 10.48 25.36 -31.44
CA ASP A 597 9.67 24.16 -31.14
C ASP A 597 8.30 24.11 -31.86
N LYS A 598 8.02 25.10 -32.73
CA LYS A 598 6.77 25.28 -33.49
C LYS A 598 5.54 25.66 -32.66
N SER A 599 5.69 25.91 -31.36
CA SER A 599 4.67 26.62 -30.58
C SER A 599 4.55 28.07 -31.06
N PHE A 600 3.42 28.74 -30.79
CA PHE A 600 3.21 30.11 -31.24
C PHE A 600 2.32 30.92 -30.29
N ILE A 601 2.48 32.24 -30.34
CA ILE A 601 1.63 33.24 -29.69
C ILE A 601 1.13 34.21 -30.78
N GLU A 602 -0.16 34.52 -30.79
CA GLU A 602 -0.69 35.63 -31.58
C GLU A 602 -0.77 36.90 -30.73
N VAL A 603 -0.37 38.03 -31.31
CA VAL A 603 -0.27 39.33 -30.63
C VAL A 603 -1.14 40.34 -31.37
N ASP A 604 -2.32 40.61 -30.79
CA ASP A 604 -3.28 41.58 -31.30
C ASP A 604 -2.84 43.03 -31.10
N LYS A 605 -3.52 43.95 -31.81
CA LYS A 605 -3.31 45.41 -31.74
C LYS A 605 -1.88 45.85 -32.11
N GLN A 606 -1.21 45.06 -32.94
CA GLN A 606 0.07 45.42 -33.52
C GLN A 606 -0.16 46.47 -34.62
N ILE A 607 0.58 47.59 -34.59
CA ILE A 607 0.41 48.71 -35.52
C ILE A 607 1.59 48.79 -36.50
N LEU A 608 1.28 48.86 -37.79
CA LEU A 608 2.22 49.20 -38.86
C LEU A 608 2.01 50.66 -39.30
N TYR A 609 3.08 51.44 -39.29
CA TYR A 609 3.13 52.80 -39.85
C TYR A 609 3.79 52.76 -41.23
N VAL A 610 3.15 53.37 -42.24
CA VAL A 610 3.73 53.48 -43.59
C VAL A 610 3.84 54.96 -43.96
N TYR A 611 5.03 55.40 -44.34
CA TYR A 611 5.34 56.80 -44.65
C TYR A 611 5.72 57.01 -46.11
N GLU A 612 5.35 58.15 -46.69
CA GLU A 612 5.90 58.58 -47.98
C GLU A 612 7.38 58.99 -47.83
N ASN A 613 8.16 58.86 -48.90
CA ASN A 613 9.50 59.45 -48.93
C ASN A 613 9.38 60.98 -48.88
N GLY A 614 9.98 61.62 -47.88
CA GLY A 614 9.81 63.05 -47.64
C GLY A 614 8.52 63.42 -46.90
N ALA A 615 7.87 62.48 -46.21
CA ALA A 615 6.82 62.78 -45.24
C ALA A 615 7.36 63.61 -44.06
N LYS A 616 6.51 64.40 -43.40
CA LYS A 616 6.85 65.09 -42.14
C LYS A 616 7.40 64.10 -41.11
N LYS A 617 8.44 64.48 -40.38
CA LYS A 617 8.98 63.66 -39.28
C LYS A 617 7.91 63.52 -38.19
N PRO A 618 7.50 62.29 -37.83
CA PRO A 618 6.49 62.08 -36.81
C PRO A 618 7.01 62.42 -35.41
N GLY A 619 6.09 62.50 -34.44
CA GLY A 619 6.42 62.63 -33.03
C GLY A 619 7.18 61.41 -32.49
N SER A 620 7.84 61.57 -31.34
CA SER A 620 8.62 60.52 -30.68
C SER A 620 7.78 59.34 -30.16
N ASP A 621 6.46 59.47 -30.18
CA ASP A 621 5.46 58.44 -29.89
C ASP A 621 5.29 57.41 -31.03
N LYS A 622 5.70 57.75 -32.27
CA LYS A 622 5.54 56.89 -33.44
C LYS A 622 6.90 56.44 -33.99
N PRO A 623 7.05 55.15 -34.36
CA PRO A 623 8.29 54.65 -34.96
C PRO A 623 8.51 55.29 -36.33
N VAL A 624 9.78 55.51 -36.67
CA VAL A 624 10.26 55.80 -38.03
C VAL A 624 10.95 54.55 -38.60
N PRO A 625 11.00 54.35 -39.93
CA PRO A 625 11.76 53.26 -40.53
C PRO A 625 13.25 53.35 -40.14
N THR A 626 13.92 52.22 -39.92
CA THR A 626 15.35 52.21 -39.52
C THR A 626 16.27 52.74 -40.62
N ASP A 627 15.85 52.62 -41.87
CA ASP A 627 16.50 53.22 -43.04
C ASP A 627 16.00 54.64 -43.38
N ALA A 628 15.23 55.29 -42.50
CA ALA A 628 14.96 56.72 -42.60
C ALA A 628 16.15 57.57 -42.14
N ALA A 629 16.24 58.78 -42.69
CA ALA A 629 17.11 59.86 -42.27
C ALA A 629 16.28 61.14 -42.07
N THR A 630 16.59 61.93 -41.03
CA THR A 630 16.00 63.26 -40.83
C THR A 630 16.60 64.23 -41.84
N VAL A 631 15.74 64.94 -42.59
CA VAL A 631 16.15 66.07 -43.40
C VAL A 631 15.58 67.37 -42.82
N THR A 632 16.46 68.34 -42.59
CA THR A 632 16.14 69.66 -42.02
C THR A 632 16.49 70.75 -43.01
N PHE A 633 15.66 71.79 -43.12
CA PHE A 633 15.90 72.92 -44.01
C PHE A 633 16.22 74.20 -43.24
N THR A 634 17.32 74.87 -43.61
CA THR A 634 17.74 76.15 -43.04
C THR A 634 17.96 77.19 -44.15
N LYS A 635 18.02 78.46 -43.76
CA LYS A 635 18.26 79.59 -44.67
C LYS A 635 19.32 80.51 -44.08
N ASP A 636 20.13 81.11 -44.95
CA ASP A 636 20.84 82.34 -44.60
C ASP A 636 19.85 83.51 -44.57
N ASP A 637 19.50 83.97 -43.35
CA ASP A 637 18.61 85.11 -43.14
C ASP A 637 19.17 86.45 -43.67
N LYS A 638 20.41 86.52 -44.16
CA LYS A 638 20.93 87.71 -44.88
C LYS A 638 20.51 87.71 -46.35
N SER A 639 20.69 86.59 -47.07
CA SER A 639 20.46 86.50 -48.51
C SER A 639 19.09 85.92 -48.93
N ILE A 640 18.37 85.23 -48.04
CA ILE A 640 17.10 84.54 -48.34
C ILE A 640 15.92 85.21 -47.64
N LYS A 641 14.77 85.31 -48.34
CA LYS A 641 13.48 85.78 -47.82
C LYS A 641 12.89 84.77 -46.84
N ASP A 642 12.16 85.24 -45.84
CA ASP A 642 11.59 84.31 -44.85
C ASP A 642 10.53 83.40 -45.49
N TRP A 643 10.62 82.10 -45.19
CA TRP A 643 9.69 81.07 -45.64
C TRP A 643 8.87 80.48 -44.49
N GLY A 644 9.00 81.03 -43.27
CA GLY A 644 8.31 80.57 -42.07
C GLY A 644 8.95 79.35 -41.40
N THR A 645 8.21 78.70 -40.50
CA THR A 645 8.66 77.48 -39.82
C THR A 645 8.47 76.28 -40.74
N VAL A 646 9.55 75.53 -41.01
CA VAL A 646 9.52 74.27 -41.76
C VAL A 646 9.85 73.14 -40.80
N GLU A 647 8.94 72.17 -40.68
CA GLU A 647 9.17 70.96 -39.90
C GLU A 647 10.17 70.04 -40.61
N PRO A 648 11.05 69.32 -39.89
CA PRO A 648 11.89 68.29 -40.49
C PRO A 648 11.06 67.20 -41.17
N ILE A 649 11.59 66.61 -42.23
CA ILE A 649 10.98 65.48 -42.96
C ILE A 649 11.82 64.22 -42.76
N ILE A 650 11.22 63.05 -43.01
CA ILE A 650 11.92 61.76 -43.09
C ILE A 650 12.09 61.35 -44.55
N VAL A 651 13.33 61.11 -44.96
CA VAL A 651 13.70 60.66 -46.32
C VAL A 651 14.36 59.30 -46.21
N LYS A 652 14.06 58.39 -47.13
CA LYS A 652 14.65 57.06 -47.15
C LYS A 652 16.13 57.14 -47.56
N LYS A 653 17.01 56.49 -46.80
CA LYS A 653 18.45 56.40 -47.11
C LYS A 653 18.65 55.80 -48.50
N ASN A 654 19.67 56.31 -49.20
CA ASN A 654 19.94 56.03 -50.61
C ASN A 654 18.86 56.52 -51.60
N LYS A 655 18.01 57.48 -51.19
CA LYS A 655 17.17 58.30 -52.09
C LYS A 655 17.54 59.77 -51.97
N ALA A 656 17.24 60.55 -53.00
CA ALA A 656 17.24 62.01 -52.89
C ALA A 656 15.96 62.51 -52.21
N VAL A 657 16.00 63.75 -51.72
CA VAL A 657 14.81 64.48 -51.25
C VAL A 657 13.89 64.73 -52.47
N PRO A 658 12.57 64.46 -52.41
CA PRO A 658 11.68 64.79 -53.51
C PRO A 658 11.61 66.31 -53.70
N SER A 659 11.60 66.78 -54.95
CA SER A 659 11.75 68.21 -55.28
C SER A 659 10.59 69.08 -54.78
N ASP A 660 9.40 68.51 -54.61
CA ASP A 660 8.21 69.15 -54.04
C ASP A 660 8.27 69.37 -52.52
N LYS A 661 9.22 68.73 -51.82
CA LYS A 661 9.40 68.88 -50.36
C LYS A 661 10.39 69.98 -49.95
N PHE A 662 11.06 70.63 -50.92
CA PHE A 662 11.93 71.77 -50.63
C PHE A 662 11.11 73.05 -50.37
N PRO A 663 11.47 73.87 -49.36
CA PRO A 663 10.89 75.20 -49.17
C PRO A 663 11.05 76.10 -50.40
N ASN A 664 10.07 76.97 -50.62
CA ASN A 664 10.07 77.95 -51.73
C ASN A 664 11.07 79.08 -51.45
N ALA A 665 12.35 78.81 -51.72
CA ALA A 665 13.47 79.69 -51.44
C ALA A 665 13.56 80.86 -52.43
N GLN A 666 13.48 82.09 -51.94
CA GLN A 666 13.58 83.31 -52.74
C GLN A 666 14.70 84.22 -52.22
N ALA A 667 15.48 84.79 -53.13
CA ALA A 667 16.53 85.74 -52.76
C ALA A 667 15.98 87.09 -52.26
N LYS A 668 16.72 87.71 -51.34
CA LYS A 668 16.54 89.11 -50.92
C LYS A 668 17.15 90.06 -51.94
N ASP A 669 16.60 91.27 -51.97
CA ASP A 669 16.93 92.27 -52.96
C ASP A 669 18.41 92.69 -52.79
N GLY A 670 19.17 92.71 -53.88
CA GLY A 670 20.63 92.88 -53.88
C GLY A 670 21.42 91.57 -54.03
N TYR A 671 20.80 90.41 -53.80
CA TYR A 671 21.35 89.07 -54.06
C TYR A 671 20.80 88.47 -55.36
N ASN A 672 21.44 87.42 -55.87
CA ASN A 672 21.13 86.79 -57.16
C ASN A 672 20.53 85.38 -57.03
N THR A 673 21.03 84.39 -57.77
CA THR A 673 20.52 83.00 -57.80
C THR A 673 20.59 82.35 -56.42
N VAL A 674 19.49 81.70 -56.01
CA VAL A 674 19.46 80.84 -54.82
C VAL A 674 20.14 79.51 -55.13
N ALA A 675 21.04 79.09 -54.25
CA ALA A 675 21.66 77.77 -54.23
C ALA A 675 21.31 77.03 -52.93
N TRP A 676 21.29 75.70 -52.99
CA TRP A 676 21.18 74.82 -51.83
C TRP A 676 22.52 74.13 -51.57
N SER A 677 22.91 74.02 -50.30
CA SER A 677 24.05 73.24 -49.85
C SER A 677 23.59 72.19 -48.81
N PRO A 678 23.72 70.87 -49.08
CA PRO A 678 24.15 70.28 -50.35
C PRO A 678 23.11 70.49 -51.48
N ALA A 679 23.45 70.13 -52.72
CA ALA A 679 22.60 70.34 -53.88
C ALA A 679 21.29 69.52 -53.79
N GLN A 680 20.18 70.02 -54.35
CA GLN A 680 18.85 69.42 -54.16
C GLN A 680 18.72 67.95 -54.63
N ASN A 681 19.57 67.52 -55.55
CA ASN A 681 19.65 66.14 -56.06
C ASN A 681 20.59 65.22 -55.25
N THR A 682 21.18 65.70 -54.15
CA THR A 682 22.04 64.89 -53.27
C THR A 682 21.27 63.72 -52.67
N VAL A 683 21.85 62.53 -52.77
CA VAL A 683 21.35 61.30 -52.17
C VAL A 683 21.63 61.32 -50.67
N ILE A 684 20.61 61.04 -49.86
CA ILE A 684 20.67 61.07 -48.41
C ILE A 684 21.20 59.73 -47.89
N THR A 685 22.33 59.75 -47.17
CA THR A 685 22.94 58.55 -46.55
C THR A 685 22.74 58.49 -45.03
N GLY A 686 22.48 59.64 -44.41
CA GLY A 686 22.18 59.81 -42.99
C GLY A 686 21.49 61.17 -42.75
N ASP A 687 21.27 61.55 -41.49
CA ASP A 687 20.60 62.81 -41.15
C ASP A 687 21.34 64.02 -41.75
N GLN A 688 20.61 64.89 -42.46
CA GLN A 688 21.18 65.90 -43.35
C GLN A 688 20.45 67.23 -43.23
N THR A 689 21.20 68.33 -43.08
CA THR A 689 20.68 69.69 -43.20
C THR A 689 20.92 70.22 -44.62
N PHE A 690 19.91 70.85 -45.21
CA PHE A 690 19.99 71.61 -46.45
C PHE A 690 19.87 73.10 -46.13
N ASN A 691 20.89 73.89 -46.47
CA ASN A 691 20.89 75.33 -46.28
C ASN A 691 20.72 76.07 -47.61
N ALA A 692 19.77 76.99 -47.70
CA ALA A 692 19.62 77.91 -48.82
C ALA A 692 20.42 79.21 -48.62
N SER A 693 21.09 79.69 -49.66
CA SER A 693 21.74 81.00 -49.71
C SER A 693 21.76 81.56 -51.14
N ALA A 694 22.03 82.86 -51.30
CA ALA A 694 22.21 83.50 -52.61
C ALA A 694 23.48 84.38 -52.61
N THR A 695 24.08 84.62 -53.78
CA THR A 695 25.37 85.34 -53.85
C THR A 695 25.22 86.85 -54.11
N SER A 696 26.25 87.62 -53.74
CA SER A 696 26.28 89.09 -53.79
C SER A 696 27.01 89.62 -55.03
N ASN A 697 26.71 90.85 -55.43
CA ASN A 697 27.09 91.42 -56.73
C ASN A 697 28.27 92.43 -56.64
N THR A 698 29.40 92.07 -56.00
CA THR A 698 30.56 92.99 -55.85
C THR A 698 31.91 92.27 -56.04
N PRO A 699 32.82 92.75 -56.92
CA PRO A 699 34.16 92.16 -57.11
C PRO A 699 35.16 92.46 -55.97
N THR A 700 36.14 91.57 -55.79
CA THR A 700 37.28 91.65 -54.85
C THR A 700 38.56 92.24 -55.48
N LYS A 701 39.56 92.58 -54.65
CA LYS A 701 40.90 93.05 -55.08
C LYS A 701 41.91 91.92 -55.20
N ASN A 702 43.02 92.14 -55.92
CA ASN A 702 44.05 91.10 -56.09
C ASN A 702 44.72 90.67 -54.76
N SER A 703 45.03 91.61 -53.86
CA SER A 703 45.59 91.28 -52.52
C SER A 703 44.57 90.65 -51.54
N GLU A 704 43.32 90.41 -51.97
CA GLU A 704 42.30 89.67 -51.19
C GLU A 704 42.16 88.20 -51.69
N ASP A 705 42.80 87.90 -52.82
CA ASP A 705 42.72 86.65 -53.59
C ASP A 705 44.08 85.95 -53.80
N TYR A 706 45.20 86.69 -53.87
CA TYR A 706 46.56 86.17 -54.09
C TYR A 706 47.44 86.41 -52.86
N ASP A 707 48.34 85.47 -52.55
CA ASP A 707 49.19 85.52 -51.34
C ASP A 707 50.66 85.20 -51.68
N PRO A 708 51.61 86.16 -51.53
CA PRO A 708 53.02 86.02 -51.91
C PRO A 708 53.93 85.46 -50.80
N HIS A 709 54.58 84.33 -51.07
CA HIS A 709 55.42 83.60 -50.12
C HIS A 709 56.89 83.53 -50.56
N TYR A 710 57.82 83.75 -49.62
CA TYR A 710 59.27 83.54 -49.78
C TYR A 710 59.78 82.43 -48.86
N THR A 711 60.72 81.63 -49.35
CA THR A 711 61.44 80.64 -48.53
C THR A 711 62.73 81.24 -47.99
N GLY A 712 62.81 81.42 -46.67
CA GLY A 712 64.03 81.86 -45.98
C GLY A 712 65.21 80.89 -46.19
N LYS A 713 66.44 81.38 -46.01
CA LYS A 713 67.68 80.59 -46.17
C LYS A 713 68.64 80.84 -45.02
N SER A 714 69.74 80.09 -44.97
CA SER A 714 70.83 80.33 -44.05
C SER A 714 72.18 80.48 -44.76
N GLY A 715 73.15 81.04 -44.05
CA GLY A 715 74.52 81.27 -44.54
C GLY A 715 75.49 81.57 -43.41
N LYS A 716 76.75 81.79 -43.76
CA LYS A 716 77.86 82.07 -42.83
C LYS A 716 78.19 83.56 -42.76
N PRO A 717 78.87 84.05 -41.69
CA PRO A 717 79.35 85.43 -41.64
C PRO A 717 80.27 85.73 -42.83
N GLY A 718 80.01 86.83 -43.55
CA GLY A 718 80.71 87.19 -44.79
C GLY A 718 80.21 86.50 -46.07
N GLU A 719 79.21 85.60 -45.99
CA GLU A 719 78.62 84.94 -47.16
C GLU A 719 77.56 85.82 -47.83
N THR A 720 77.42 85.71 -49.16
CA THR A 720 76.32 86.35 -49.91
C THR A 720 75.24 85.31 -50.22
N VAL A 721 74.10 85.42 -49.53
CA VAL A 721 72.97 84.48 -49.65
C VAL A 721 71.96 85.03 -50.68
N ARG A 722 71.61 84.20 -51.66
CA ARG A 722 70.55 84.49 -52.64
C ARG A 722 69.27 83.71 -52.30
N ILE A 723 68.20 84.43 -51.98
CA ILE A 723 66.85 83.91 -51.87
C ILE A 723 66.18 83.99 -53.25
N ASP A 724 65.40 82.97 -53.59
CA ASP A 724 64.76 82.86 -54.90
C ASP A 724 63.49 83.73 -54.99
N ALA A 725 62.91 83.81 -56.19
CA ALA A 725 61.68 84.54 -56.44
C ALA A 725 60.51 84.02 -55.57
N PRO A 726 59.55 84.87 -55.15
CA PRO A 726 58.43 84.44 -54.35
C PRO A 726 57.46 83.59 -55.16
N THR A 727 56.87 82.60 -54.49
CA THR A 727 55.77 81.80 -55.02
C THR A 727 54.44 82.39 -54.59
N PHE A 728 53.46 82.45 -55.49
CA PHE A 728 52.11 82.94 -55.17
C PHE A 728 51.15 81.76 -55.02
N THR A 729 50.27 81.82 -54.03
CA THR A 729 49.06 80.98 -54.02
C THR A 729 47.85 81.82 -54.43
N LYS A 730 46.75 81.17 -54.83
CA LYS A 730 45.46 81.84 -55.06
C LYS A 730 44.37 81.13 -54.28
N LYS A 731 43.53 81.92 -53.61
CA LYS A 731 42.34 81.50 -52.89
C LYS A 731 41.43 80.63 -53.78
N GLY A 732 41.23 79.37 -53.37
CA GLY A 732 40.45 78.38 -54.12
C GLY A 732 41.20 77.62 -55.23
N VAL A 733 42.52 77.80 -55.37
CA VAL A 733 43.37 77.05 -56.30
C VAL A 733 44.43 76.28 -55.51
N ASN A 734 44.51 74.96 -55.67
CA ASN A 734 45.54 74.14 -55.03
C ASN A 734 46.87 74.24 -55.78
N GLY A 735 47.93 74.64 -55.06
CA GLY A 735 49.29 74.74 -55.58
C GLY A 735 49.70 76.16 -55.99
N ASN A 736 50.97 76.31 -56.37
CA ASN A 736 51.55 77.61 -56.71
C ASN A 736 51.07 78.08 -58.09
N VAL A 737 50.67 79.34 -58.17
CA VAL A 737 50.27 80.04 -59.39
C VAL A 737 51.31 81.08 -59.80
N PRO A 738 51.34 81.53 -61.08
CA PRO A 738 52.10 82.71 -61.47
C PRO A 738 51.60 83.98 -60.75
N ALA A 739 52.50 84.93 -60.53
CA ALA A 739 52.12 86.28 -60.10
C ALA A 739 51.09 86.90 -61.08
N PRO A 740 50.06 87.61 -60.61
CA PRO A 740 49.05 88.19 -61.50
C PRO A 740 49.68 89.29 -62.38
N THR A 741 49.30 89.27 -63.66
CA THR A 741 49.75 90.24 -64.67
C THR A 741 48.58 90.68 -65.55
N THR A 742 48.69 91.86 -66.14
CA THR A 742 47.84 92.32 -67.26
C THR A 742 48.75 92.63 -68.46
N PRO A 743 48.19 92.73 -69.69
CA PRO A 743 49.01 92.96 -70.90
C PRO A 743 49.88 94.23 -70.90
N THR A 744 49.65 95.15 -69.97
CA THR A 744 50.38 96.43 -69.83
C THR A 744 51.05 96.64 -68.48
N LYS A 745 50.84 95.75 -67.49
CA LYS A 745 51.40 95.91 -66.13
C LYS A 745 51.53 94.57 -65.39
N GLY A 746 52.74 94.27 -64.91
CA GLY A 746 53.02 93.11 -64.06
C GLY A 746 52.87 93.40 -62.55
N THR A 747 53.08 92.37 -61.75
CA THR A 747 53.39 92.51 -60.31
C THR A 747 54.85 92.97 -60.15
N THR A 748 55.13 93.89 -59.24
CA THR A 748 56.47 94.47 -59.02
C THR A 748 56.91 94.39 -57.56
N PHE A 749 58.23 94.36 -57.34
CA PHE A 749 58.84 94.12 -56.03
C PHE A 749 59.80 95.25 -55.63
N ALA A 750 59.94 95.51 -54.34
CA ALA A 750 60.94 96.45 -53.81
C ALA A 750 61.32 96.10 -52.36
N ASN A 751 62.57 96.40 -51.95
CA ASN A 751 62.90 96.48 -50.53
C ASN A 751 62.12 97.64 -49.88
N ASN A 752 61.44 97.35 -48.78
CA ASN A 752 60.58 98.29 -48.05
C ASN A 752 61.34 99.02 -46.91
N ASP A 753 62.57 98.62 -46.60
CA ASP A 753 63.46 99.29 -45.63
C ASP A 753 64.64 99.99 -46.34
N PRO A 754 64.69 101.34 -46.37
CA PRO A 754 65.76 102.09 -47.04
C PRO A 754 67.09 102.10 -46.27
N THR A 755 67.15 101.55 -45.05
CA THR A 755 68.39 101.48 -44.26
C THR A 755 69.25 100.25 -44.58
N GLN A 756 68.67 99.22 -45.21
CA GLN A 756 69.31 97.93 -45.48
C GLN A 756 70.16 97.97 -46.77
N ASN A 757 71.28 98.67 -46.73
CA ASN A 757 72.20 98.84 -47.87
C ASN A 757 72.93 97.55 -48.32
N ASN A 758 72.86 96.47 -47.54
CA ASN A 758 73.40 95.14 -47.86
C ASN A 758 72.35 94.19 -48.49
N VAL A 759 71.16 94.70 -48.83
CA VAL A 759 70.03 93.95 -49.40
C VAL A 759 69.64 94.50 -50.77
N THR A 760 69.59 93.63 -51.78
CA THR A 760 69.08 93.95 -53.11
C THR A 760 67.91 93.05 -53.46
N VAL A 761 66.77 93.62 -53.85
CA VAL A 761 65.57 92.92 -54.36
C VAL A 761 65.45 93.20 -55.86
N ASP A 762 65.33 92.17 -56.69
CA ASP A 762 65.07 92.32 -58.12
C ASP A 762 63.62 92.80 -58.35
N PRO A 763 63.38 93.92 -59.05
CA PRO A 763 62.05 94.54 -59.07
C PRO A 763 61.02 93.84 -59.96
N ASN A 764 61.45 92.90 -60.83
CA ASN A 764 60.58 92.20 -61.78
C ASN A 764 60.32 90.74 -61.37
N THR A 765 61.25 90.12 -60.66
CA THR A 765 61.19 88.72 -60.24
C THR A 765 61.08 88.55 -58.73
N GLY A 766 61.38 89.59 -57.94
CA GLY A 766 61.33 89.56 -56.49
C GLY A 766 62.49 88.79 -55.82
N ALA A 767 63.39 88.16 -56.58
CA ALA A 767 64.53 87.44 -56.01
C ALA A 767 65.43 88.38 -55.17
N ILE A 768 65.91 87.91 -54.02
CA ILE A 768 66.62 88.74 -53.03
C ILE A 768 68.06 88.28 -52.90
N THR A 769 69.00 89.23 -52.80
CA THR A 769 70.41 88.96 -52.48
C THR A 769 70.79 89.72 -51.23
N VAL A 770 71.34 89.02 -50.23
CA VAL A 770 71.84 89.56 -48.96
C VAL A 770 73.33 89.30 -48.84
N ALA A 771 74.12 90.31 -48.49
CA ALA A 771 75.46 90.11 -47.97
C ALA A 771 75.42 90.05 -46.44
N ILE A 772 75.78 88.92 -45.84
CA ILE A 772 75.88 88.76 -44.38
C ILE A 772 77.17 89.46 -43.91
N PRO A 773 77.12 90.40 -42.94
CA PRO A 773 78.32 91.01 -42.38
C PRO A 773 79.31 89.97 -41.83
N GLN A 774 80.61 90.24 -41.90
CA GLN A 774 81.64 89.26 -41.51
C GLN A 774 81.73 89.06 -39.99
N ASP A 775 81.17 90.01 -39.22
CA ASP A 775 81.05 90.05 -37.77
C ASP A 775 79.67 89.58 -37.26
N ALA A 776 78.77 89.12 -38.15
CA ALA A 776 77.43 88.68 -37.80
C ALA A 776 77.46 87.45 -36.84
N PRO A 777 76.79 87.49 -35.66
CA PRO A 777 76.78 86.37 -34.73
C PRO A 777 76.08 85.13 -35.31
N VAL A 778 76.63 83.93 -35.06
CA VAL A 778 75.95 82.66 -35.35
C VAL A 778 74.67 82.57 -34.49
N GLY A 779 73.55 82.20 -35.11
CA GLY A 779 72.22 82.25 -34.52
C GLY A 779 71.46 83.59 -34.72
N SER A 780 72.10 84.63 -35.25
CA SER A 780 71.40 85.88 -35.61
C SER A 780 70.54 85.73 -36.87
N ILE A 781 69.53 86.60 -37.01
CA ILE A 781 68.58 86.60 -38.13
C ILE A 781 68.53 87.99 -38.76
N ILE A 782 68.86 88.10 -40.04
CA ILE A 782 68.62 89.28 -40.86
C ILE A 782 67.19 89.20 -41.39
N THR A 783 66.36 90.21 -41.10
CA THR A 783 64.96 90.28 -41.56
C THR A 783 64.82 91.35 -42.63
N ILE A 784 64.28 90.96 -43.78
CA ILE A 784 64.08 91.78 -44.97
C ILE A 784 62.58 91.99 -45.16
N GLU A 785 62.13 93.22 -45.42
CA GLU A 785 60.74 93.49 -45.80
C GLU A 785 60.63 93.78 -47.30
N VAL A 786 59.86 92.96 -48.02
CA VAL A 786 59.63 93.13 -49.46
C VAL A 786 58.20 93.59 -49.71
N LYS A 787 58.05 94.74 -50.36
CA LYS A 787 56.75 95.22 -50.84
C LYS A 787 56.44 94.61 -52.20
N VAL A 788 55.28 93.95 -52.31
CA VAL A 788 54.77 93.30 -53.51
C VAL A 788 53.57 94.10 -54.02
N THR A 789 53.65 94.72 -55.19
CA THR A 789 52.59 95.60 -55.72
C THR A 789 51.97 95.02 -56.99
N TYR A 790 50.65 94.90 -57.01
CA TYR A 790 49.89 94.21 -58.05
C TYR A 790 49.46 95.12 -59.23
N PRO A 791 49.01 94.53 -60.36
CA PRO A 791 48.51 95.30 -61.50
C PRO A 791 47.35 96.25 -61.15
N ASP A 792 46.44 95.84 -60.26
CA ASP A 792 45.29 96.62 -59.79
C ASP A 792 45.64 97.72 -58.76
N THR A 793 46.92 97.90 -58.43
CA THR A 793 47.48 98.81 -57.41
C THR A 793 47.26 98.42 -55.94
N SER A 794 46.63 97.27 -55.66
CA SER A 794 46.75 96.65 -54.34
C SER A 794 48.19 96.19 -54.07
N TYR A 795 48.58 96.02 -52.80
CA TYR A 795 49.93 95.59 -52.44
C TYR A 795 49.95 94.87 -51.09
N ASP A 796 50.95 94.00 -50.92
CA ASP A 796 51.30 93.33 -49.67
C ASP A 796 52.75 93.64 -49.25
N THR A 797 53.09 93.34 -48.00
CA THR A 797 54.47 93.44 -47.47
C THR A 797 54.85 92.14 -46.79
N VAL A 798 55.82 91.42 -47.37
CA VAL A 798 56.27 90.09 -46.90
C VAL A 798 57.58 90.23 -46.14
N LYS A 799 57.71 89.56 -44.99
CA LYS A 799 58.96 89.51 -44.23
C LYS A 799 59.72 88.22 -44.54
N VAL A 800 61.02 88.33 -44.80
CA VAL A 800 61.87 87.20 -45.20
C VAL A 800 63.13 87.16 -44.33
N SER A 801 63.47 85.99 -43.80
CA SER A 801 64.58 85.80 -42.88
C SER A 801 65.79 85.12 -43.53
N VAL A 802 66.99 85.59 -43.16
CA VAL A 802 68.27 84.88 -43.37
C VAL A 802 68.89 84.60 -42.01
N THR A 803 69.06 83.32 -41.66
CA THR A 803 69.63 82.90 -40.37
C THR A 803 71.11 82.56 -40.51
N VAL A 804 71.96 83.00 -39.58
CA VAL A 804 73.38 82.64 -39.56
C VAL A 804 73.56 81.29 -38.86
N THR A 805 74.12 80.28 -39.53
CA THR A 805 74.16 78.88 -39.01
C THR A 805 75.51 78.18 -39.18
N ASP A 806 75.85 77.31 -38.22
CA ASP A 806 76.83 76.23 -38.41
C ASP A 806 76.10 74.87 -38.28
N ASN A 807 76.47 73.88 -39.10
CA ASN A 807 75.61 72.73 -39.44
C ASN A 807 76.32 71.37 -39.32
N THR A 808 76.21 70.73 -38.16
CA THR A 808 76.82 69.42 -37.86
C THR A 808 75.80 68.33 -37.43
N GLN A 809 74.99 67.90 -38.41
CA GLN A 809 74.28 66.59 -38.47
C GLN A 809 73.02 66.35 -37.56
N PRO A 810 72.18 65.30 -37.83
CA PRO A 810 70.75 65.30 -37.48
C PRO A 810 70.22 64.10 -36.64
N LYS A 811 68.87 64.04 -36.51
CA LYS A 811 68.00 63.07 -35.78
C LYS A 811 67.84 61.67 -36.45
N PRO A 812 67.67 60.59 -35.65
CA PRO A 812 67.00 59.33 -36.03
C PRO A 812 65.68 59.03 -35.24
N GLU A 813 64.98 57.92 -35.56
CA GLU A 813 63.69 57.48 -34.98
C GLU A 813 63.63 55.94 -34.78
N ASP A 814 62.96 55.46 -33.71
CA ASP A 814 62.00 54.31 -33.70
C ASP A 814 61.51 54.03 -32.25
N ASP A 815 60.23 53.72 -32.02
CA ASP A 815 59.72 53.24 -30.71
C ASP A 815 58.34 52.53 -30.80
N LYS A 816 58.06 51.58 -29.89
CA LYS A 816 56.81 50.79 -29.75
C LYS A 816 56.42 50.64 -28.28
N SER A 817 55.13 50.66 -27.98
CA SER A 817 54.58 50.53 -26.63
C SER A 817 54.78 49.13 -26.04
N LYS A 818 54.95 49.04 -24.72
CA LYS A 818 55.07 47.77 -23.99
C LYS A 818 53.70 47.13 -23.72
N THR A 819 53.63 45.81 -23.64
CA THR A 819 52.40 45.06 -23.31
C THR A 819 52.04 45.22 -21.82
N PRO A 820 50.76 45.53 -21.48
CA PRO A 820 50.33 45.70 -20.10
C PRO A 820 50.21 44.36 -19.36
N ILE A 821 50.23 44.43 -18.03
CA ILE A 821 49.95 43.29 -17.14
C ILE A 821 48.50 43.42 -16.66
N VAL A 822 47.77 42.31 -16.61
CA VAL A 822 46.38 42.23 -16.16
C VAL A 822 46.33 41.45 -14.84
N ASP A 823 45.56 41.94 -13.85
CA ASP A 823 45.31 41.23 -12.59
C ASP A 823 44.29 40.08 -12.83
N PRO A 824 44.26 39.00 -12.02
CA PRO A 824 43.31 37.89 -12.19
C PRO A 824 41.84 38.32 -12.04
N VAL A 825 40.96 37.78 -12.89
CA VAL A 825 39.52 38.08 -12.92
C VAL A 825 38.71 36.82 -12.59
N ASN A 826 37.70 36.98 -11.72
CA ASN A 826 36.86 35.91 -11.20
C ASN A 826 35.42 36.06 -11.71
N ASP A 827 34.64 34.98 -11.57
CA ASP A 827 33.20 35.01 -11.83
C ASP A 827 32.51 36.06 -10.93
N GLY A 828 31.71 36.95 -11.53
CA GLY A 828 31.04 38.07 -10.88
C GLY A 828 31.85 39.36 -10.73
N ASP A 829 33.14 39.40 -11.10
CA ASP A 829 33.93 40.65 -11.00
C ASP A 829 33.40 41.73 -11.97
N THR A 830 33.11 42.92 -11.44
CA THR A 830 32.54 44.08 -12.18
C THR A 830 33.58 45.14 -12.55
N SER A 831 34.85 44.84 -12.35
CA SER A 831 35.96 45.69 -12.75
C SER A 831 37.22 44.87 -13.00
N ILE A 832 37.98 45.25 -14.01
CA ILE A 832 39.27 44.66 -14.37
C ILE A 832 40.37 45.68 -14.09
N SER A 833 41.47 45.26 -13.47
CA SER A 833 42.63 46.11 -13.20
C SER A 833 43.94 45.47 -13.66
N GLY A 834 45.00 46.28 -13.64
CA GLY A 834 46.33 45.81 -14.02
C GLY A 834 47.38 46.89 -13.87
N LYS A 835 48.53 46.67 -14.52
CA LYS A 835 49.66 47.59 -14.56
C LYS A 835 50.10 47.90 -15.98
N GLY A 836 50.69 49.07 -16.17
CA GLY A 836 51.18 49.57 -17.46
C GLY A 836 52.20 50.69 -17.30
N GLU A 837 52.57 51.34 -18.39
CA GLU A 837 53.43 52.54 -18.35
C GLU A 837 52.58 53.78 -18.05
N PRO A 838 52.91 54.59 -17.02
CA PRO A 838 52.15 55.78 -16.61
C PRO A 838 51.80 56.72 -17.77
N GLY A 839 50.55 57.23 -17.78
CA GLY A 839 50.05 58.14 -18.80
C GLY A 839 49.75 57.51 -20.17
N SER A 840 49.80 56.18 -20.29
CA SER A 840 49.41 55.45 -21.51
C SER A 840 47.91 55.19 -21.58
N ASP A 841 47.37 55.14 -22.80
CA ASP A 841 46.03 54.62 -23.06
C ASP A 841 46.02 53.09 -22.91
N ILE A 842 44.97 52.54 -22.29
CA ILE A 842 44.65 51.11 -22.22
C ILE A 842 43.32 50.88 -22.94
N ILE A 843 43.30 49.90 -23.83
CA ILE A 843 42.12 49.45 -24.58
C ILE A 843 41.80 48.01 -24.16
N ILE A 844 40.55 47.76 -23.77
CA ILE A 844 40.06 46.46 -23.30
C ILE A 844 38.96 46.00 -24.26
N ASN A 845 39.17 44.85 -24.90
CA ASN A 845 38.23 44.22 -25.81
C ASN A 845 37.56 43.03 -25.10
N VAL A 846 36.28 43.18 -24.78
CA VAL A 846 35.42 42.07 -24.32
C VAL A 846 34.63 41.55 -25.54
N PRO A 847 34.60 40.23 -25.82
CA PRO A 847 33.91 39.69 -26.99
C PRO A 847 32.44 40.13 -27.09
N GLY A 848 32.06 40.75 -28.21
CA GLY A 848 30.68 41.23 -28.45
C GLY A 848 30.31 42.54 -27.75
N LYS A 849 31.28 43.30 -27.22
CA LYS A 849 31.10 44.64 -26.62
C LYS A 849 31.92 45.69 -27.37
N ASP A 850 31.56 46.96 -27.23
CA ASP A 850 32.39 48.07 -27.69
C ASP A 850 33.68 48.17 -26.85
N PRO A 851 34.87 48.46 -27.44
CA PRO A 851 36.12 48.55 -26.71
C PRO A 851 36.13 49.61 -25.61
N ILE A 852 36.43 49.20 -24.38
CA ILE A 852 36.50 50.07 -23.21
C ILE A 852 37.89 50.73 -23.18
N LYS A 853 37.95 52.03 -22.86
CA LYS A 853 39.20 52.78 -22.72
C LYS A 853 39.38 53.32 -21.31
N THR A 854 40.61 53.22 -20.81
CA THR A 854 41.07 53.82 -19.54
C THR A 854 42.52 54.26 -19.70
N THR A 855 43.08 54.97 -18.71
CA THR A 855 44.47 55.45 -18.73
C THR A 855 45.25 54.90 -17.53
N VAL A 856 46.56 54.64 -17.72
CA VAL A 856 47.45 54.28 -16.61
C VAL A 856 47.77 55.50 -15.74
N ASP A 857 47.61 55.37 -14.42
CA ASP A 857 47.93 56.41 -13.45
C ASP A 857 49.45 56.62 -13.26
N ASP A 858 49.81 57.70 -12.56
CA ASP A 858 51.21 58.06 -12.24
C ASP A 858 51.94 56.99 -11.39
N GLY A 859 51.20 56.06 -10.78
CA GLY A 859 51.71 54.90 -10.04
C GLY A 859 51.91 53.64 -10.90
N GLY A 860 51.58 53.68 -12.19
CA GLY A 860 51.67 52.55 -13.11
C GLY A 860 50.53 51.55 -12.98
N LYS A 861 49.41 51.90 -12.32
CA LYS A 861 48.20 51.06 -12.23
C LYS A 861 47.11 51.59 -13.17
N TRP A 862 46.23 50.70 -13.64
CA TRP A 862 44.97 51.08 -14.30
C TRP A 862 43.81 50.24 -13.76
N ILE A 863 42.59 50.73 -13.95
CA ILE A 863 41.33 50.02 -13.67
C ILE A 863 40.26 50.47 -14.67
N ALA A 864 39.36 49.56 -15.02
CA ALA A 864 38.16 49.85 -15.80
C ALA A 864 36.95 49.06 -15.26
N PRO A 865 35.74 49.63 -15.26
CA PRO A 865 34.53 48.87 -15.03
C PRO A 865 34.27 47.92 -16.22
N ILE A 866 33.68 46.76 -15.93
CA ILE A 866 33.16 45.82 -16.94
C ILE A 866 31.75 45.39 -16.52
N ASP A 867 30.96 44.90 -17.48
CA ASP A 867 29.82 44.04 -17.13
C ASP A 867 30.35 42.83 -16.32
N PRO A 868 29.55 42.25 -15.39
CA PRO A 868 30.01 41.13 -14.56
C PRO A 868 30.65 40.02 -15.39
N ALA A 869 31.90 39.68 -15.08
CA ALA A 869 32.66 38.65 -15.77
C ALA A 869 32.09 37.24 -15.48
N HIS A 870 32.03 36.35 -16.46
CA HIS A 870 31.51 34.98 -16.29
C HIS A 870 32.61 33.93 -16.46
N GLU A 871 32.58 32.85 -15.67
CA GLU A 871 33.55 31.75 -15.76
C GLU A 871 33.66 31.20 -17.20
N GLY A 872 34.86 31.28 -17.78
CA GLY A 872 35.16 30.90 -19.16
C GLY A 872 35.31 32.06 -20.16
N ASP A 873 34.92 33.30 -19.80
CA ASP A 873 35.17 34.49 -20.64
C ASP A 873 36.68 34.71 -20.89
N VAL A 874 37.03 35.19 -22.09
CA VAL A 874 38.40 35.57 -22.46
C VAL A 874 38.43 37.05 -22.87
N ILE A 875 39.20 37.85 -22.14
CA ILE A 875 39.30 39.31 -22.31
C ILE A 875 40.69 39.67 -22.86
N GLU A 876 40.74 40.56 -23.85
CA GLU A 876 41.99 41.07 -24.45
C GLU A 876 42.27 42.52 -23.99
N VAL A 877 43.55 42.84 -23.73
CA VAL A 877 44.00 44.18 -23.28
C VAL A 877 45.25 44.65 -24.03
N ILE A 878 45.26 45.90 -24.50
CA ILE A 878 46.33 46.52 -25.32
C ILE A 878 46.70 47.90 -24.73
N GLN A 879 47.99 48.28 -24.76
CA GLN A 879 48.50 49.59 -24.33
C GLN A 879 48.99 50.45 -25.52
N ILE A 880 48.84 51.77 -25.42
CA ILE A 880 49.38 52.75 -26.37
C ILE A 880 50.08 53.90 -25.61
N GLU A 881 51.40 54.00 -25.79
CA GLU A 881 52.23 55.12 -25.32
C GLU A 881 52.22 56.27 -26.35
N VAL A 882 52.22 57.52 -25.88
CA VAL A 882 52.13 58.70 -26.74
C VAL A 882 53.32 58.78 -27.71
N GLY A 883 53.03 58.85 -29.01
CA GLY A 883 54.05 58.90 -30.08
C GLY A 883 54.60 57.54 -30.50
N LYS A 884 54.14 56.44 -29.92
CA LYS A 884 54.59 55.08 -30.23
C LYS A 884 53.56 54.26 -31.02
N LYS A 885 54.02 53.16 -31.60
CA LYS A 885 53.14 52.10 -32.15
C LYS A 885 52.49 51.31 -30.97
N PRO A 886 51.25 50.81 -31.08
CA PRO A 886 50.59 50.03 -30.01
C PRO A 886 51.36 48.80 -29.53
N SER A 887 51.05 48.30 -28.34
CA SER A 887 51.61 47.08 -27.78
C SER A 887 51.11 45.81 -28.49
N ASP A 888 51.74 44.68 -28.19
CA ASP A 888 51.13 43.37 -28.43
C ASP A 888 50.08 43.10 -27.32
N PRO A 889 49.00 42.32 -27.58
CA PRO A 889 47.91 42.10 -26.64
C PRO A 889 48.25 41.16 -25.48
N ALA A 890 47.63 41.40 -24.32
CA ALA A 890 47.54 40.48 -23.20
C ALA A 890 46.14 39.86 -23.12
N TYR A 891 46.03 38.61 -22.64
CA TYR A 891 44.77 37.89 -22.50
C TYR A 891 44.60 37.35 -21.07
N VAL A 892 43.37 37.38 -20.55
CA VAL A 892 42.98 36.76 -19.26
C VAL A 892 41.73 35.90 -19.45
N THR A 893 41.66 34.75 -18.78
CA THR A 893 40.48 33.87 -18.75
C THR A 893 39.85 33.87 -17.37
N VAL A 894 38.54 34.13 -17.31
CA VAL A 894 37.80 34.28 -16.05
C VAL A 894 37.59 32.92 -15.38
N GLY A 895 37.87 32.83 -14.07
CA GLY A 895 37.62 31.64 -13.23
C GLY A 895 38.74 30.59 -13.18
N GLY A 896 39.78 30.70 -14.01
CA GLY A 896 40.88 29.71 -14.06
C GLY A 896 41.78 29.68 -12.82
N ARG A 897 41.55 28.74 -11.89
CA ARG A 897 42.34 28.58 -10.65
C ARG A 897 43.84 28.32 -10.88
N SER A 898 44.67 29.05 -10.14
CA SER A 898 46.02 28.59 -9.76
C SER A 898 45.95 27.78 -8.46
N ILE A 899 46.85 26.79 -8.26
CA ILE A 899 46.69 25.71 -7.27
C ILE A 899 47.73 25.80 -6.13
N ILE A 900 47.29 25.91 -4.87
CA ILE A 900 47.86 25.27 -3.65
C ILE A 900 46.71 24.98 -2.64
N VAL A 901 46.88 23.95 -1.79
CA VAL A 901 45.94 23.33 -0.80
C VAL A 901 46.27 23.73 0.67
N PRO A 902 45.56 23.27 1.74
CA PRO A 902 44.19 22.74 1.93
C PRO A 902 43.44 23.34 3.17
N GLY A 903 42.18 22.91 3.48
CA GLY A 903 41.71 22.89 4.89
C GLY A 903 40.21 22.89 5.25
N HIS A 904 39.80 21.86 6.01
CA HIS A 904 38.79 21.82 7.11
C HIS A 904 37.26 21.85 6.86
N ASP A 905 36.54 21.18 7.78
CA ASP A 905 35.08 21.04 7.89
C ASP A 905 34.40 22.10 8.80
N ASP A 906 33.19 22.53 8.43
CA ASP A 906 31.96 22.62 9.25
C ASP A 906 30.73 22.90 8.32
N GLY A 907 29.45 22.74 8.69
CA GLY A 907 28.83 22.13 9.87
C GLY A 907 27.56 22.89 10.32
N GLY A 908 26.34 22.39 10.04
CA GLY A 908 25.11 23.10 10.47
C GLY A 908 23.77 22.42 10.16
N HIS A 909 23.08 21.94 11.20
CA HIS A 909 21.68 21.50 11.16
C HIS A 909 20.71 22.64 11.51
N TRP A 910 19.46 22.57 11.02
CA TRP A 910 18.30 23.25 11.61
C TRP A 910 17.10 22.30 11.71
N TRP A 911 16.29 22.42 12.76
CA TRP A 911 15.27 21.43 13.13
C TRP A 911 14.08 22.05 13.89
N PHE A 912 12.86 21.69 13.50
CA PHE A 912 11.61 21.90 14.24
C PHE A 912 10.63 20.74 13.92
N GLY A 913 9.73 20.28 14.80
CA GLY A 913 9.61 20.64 16.22
C GLY A 913 8.22 20.42 16.84
N GLY A 914 7.81 19.18 17.10
CA GLY A 914 6.79 18.84 18.11
C GLY A 914 5.34 18.51 17.64
N GLY A 915 4.63 17.71 18.45
CA GLY A 915 3.19 17.42 18.30
C GLY A 915 2.77 15.96 18.58
N SER A 916 2.49 15.60 19.83
CA SER A 916 2.17 14.21 20.25
C SER A 916 0.72 14.04 20.75
N PHE A 917 -0.04 13.06 20.25
CA PHE A 917 -1.31 12.62 20.85
C PHE A 917 -1.62 11.12 20.67
N LYS A 918 -2.19 10.52 21.73
CA LYS A 918 -2.83 9.18 21.93
C LYS A 918 -3.69 9.31 23.23
N PRO A 919 -4.65 8.41 23.63
CA PRO A 919 -4.66 6.95 23.39
C PRO A 919 -6.05 6.20 23.35
N VAL A 920 -6.01 4.84 23.35
CA VAL A 920 -6.96 3.82 23.92
C VAL A 920 -8.28 3.40 23.18
N GLU A 921 -8.33 2.09 22.83
CA GLU A 921 -9.35 0.98 22.96
C GLU A 921 -10.89 1.25 22.96
N THR A 922 -11.83 0.36 22.58
CA THR A 922 -12.03 -1.11 22.83
C THR A 922 -12.85 -1.88 21.73
N GLU A 923 -13.17 -3.17 21.94
CA GLU A 923 -13.92 -4.10 21.03
C GLU A 923 -15.44 -4.21 21.27
N GLU A 924 -16.22 -4.74 20.29
CA GLU A 924 -17.42 -5.57 20.50
C GLU A 924 -17.77 -6.45 19.25
N GLN A 925 -18.62 -7.49 19.36
CA GLN A 925 -18.92 -8.48 18.30
C GLN A 925 -20.41 -8.59 17.89
N VAL A 926 -20.70 -9.03 16.65
CA VAL A 926 -22.05 -9.42 16.17
C VAL A 926 -21.99 -10.66 15.27
N ILE A 927 -23.02 -11.51 15.31
CA ILE A 927 -23.18 -12.76 14.53
C ILE A 927 -24.17 -12.53 13.37
N ASP A 928 -23.88 -13.04 12.18
CA ASP A 928 -24.63 -12.73 10.96
C ASP A 928 -25.64 -13.82 10.51
N LYS A 929 -26.56 -13.43 9.61
CA LYS A 929 -27.42 -14.31 8.79
C LYS A 929 -27.13 -14.03 7.32
N THR A 930 -27.38 -14.96 6.41
CA THR A 930 -27.13 -14.74 4.98
C THR A 930 -28.30 -15.12 4.09
N GLU A 931 -28.55 -14.31 3.05
CA GLU A 931 -29.54 -14.55 2.01
C GLU A 931 -29.06 -15.67 1.06
N HIS A 932 -29.99 -16.47 0.53
CA HIS A 932 -29.72 -17.53 -0.45
C HIS A 932 -30.67 -17.41 -1.65
N GLY A 933 -30.19 -17.77 -2.85
CA GLY A 933 -30.98 -17.66 -4.09
C GLY A 933 -30.43 -18.47 -5.26
N ILE A 934 -31.05 -18.26 -6.43
CA ILE A 934 -30.64 -18.84 -7.73
C ILE A 934 -30.59 -17.73 -8.76
N HIS A 935 -29.53 -17.74 -9.56
CA HIS A 935 -29.40 -16.91 -10.76
C HIS A 935 -29.35 -17.80 -12.01
N ILE A 936 -30.01 -17.35 -13.06
CA ILE A 936 -29.99 -17.96 -14.39
C ILE A 936 -29.14 -17.09 -15.32
N ALA A 937 -28.35 -17.72 -16.17
CA ALA A 937 -27.57 -17.07 -17.21
C ALA A 937 -28.50 -16.31 -18.18
N TYR A 938 -28.14 -15.07 -18.52
CA TYR A 938 -28.92 -14.20 -19.40
C TYR A 938 -28.16 -13.79 -20.67
N ILE A 939 -26.91 -14.25 -20.82
CA ILE A 939 -26.10 -14.07 -22.02
C ILE A 939 -25.24 -15.31 -22.26
N PHE A 940 -24.97 -15.62 -23.53
CA PHE A 940 -24.10 -16.71 -23.94
C PHE A 940 -22.99 -16.19 -24.88
N GLY A 941 -21.89 -16.92 -24.97
CA GLY A 941 -20.83 -16.68 -25.96
C GLY A 941 -21.19 -17.21 -27.35
N TYR A 942 -20.29 -17.01 -28.30
CA TYR A 942 -20.45 -17.43 -29.69
C TYR A 942 -19.91 -18.86 -29.92
N LYS A 943 -20.26 -19.46 -31.07
CA LYS A 943 -19.92 -20.86 -31.42
C LYS A 943 -18.41 -21.14 -31.57
N ASP A 944 -17.59 -20.10 -31.65
CA ASP A 944 -16.13 -20.15 -31.67
C ASP A 944 -15.51 -20.12 -30.26
N HIS A 945 -16.35 -20.27 -29.23
CA HIS A 945 -16.02 -20.14 -27.81
C HIS A 945 -15.54 -18.73 -27.39
N THR A 946 -15.75 -17.68 -28.19
CA THR A 946 -15.48 -16.30 -27.77
C THR A 946 -16.68 -15.69 -27.03
N PHE A 947 -16.42 -14.79 -26.07
CA PHE A 947 -17.43 -13.91 -25.50
C PHE A 947 -17.52 -12.57 -26.23
N ARG A 948 -16.42 -12.09 -26.81
CA ARG A 948 -16.26 -10.80 -27.52
C ARG A 948 -16.55 -9.61 -26.62
N CYS A 949 -15.77 -9.48 -25.55
CA CYS A 949 -15.97 -8.51 -24.46
C CYS A 949 -16.24 -7.07 -24.93
N GLU A 950 -15.38 -6.54 -25.82
CA GLU A 950 -15.49 -5.18 -26.36
C GLU A 950 -16.31 -5.09 -27.66
N GLY A 951 -16.90 -6.22 -28.10
CA GLY A 951 -17.86 -6.25 -29.19
C GLY A 951 -19.14 -5.49 -28.80
N LYS A 952 -19.68 -4.70 -29.73
CA LYS A 952 -20.94 -3.98 -29.51
C LYS A 952 -22.13 -4.95 -29.51
N ILE A 953 -23.06 -4.83 -28.55
CA ILE A 953 -24.29 -5.64 -28.59
C ILE A 953 -25.29 -5.08 -29.61
N THR A 954 -25.91 -6.00 -30.35
CA THR A 954 -27.06 -5.68 -31.20
C THR A 954 -28.30 -5.38 -30.36
N ARG A 955 -29.26 -4.64 -30.93
CA ARG A 955 -30.56 -4.35 -30.29
C ARG A 955 -31.36 -5.62 -29.97
N ALA A 956 -31.19 -6.70 -30.74
CA ALA A 956 -31.76 -8.01 -30.44
C ALA A 956 -31.09 -8.72 -29.25
N GLU A 957 -29.76 -8.67 -29.14
CA GLU A 957 -29.04 -9.17 -27.94
C GLU A 957 -29.44 -8.37 -26.70
N ALA A 958 -29.52 -7.04 -26.80
CA ALA A 958 -29.99 -6.16 -25.73
C ALA A 958 -31.41 -6.52 -25.25
N ALA A 959 -32.34 -6.66 -26.19
CA ALA A 959 -33.72 -7.07 -25.89
C ALA A 959 -33.77 -8.42 -25.17
N SER A 960 -32.96 -9.40 -25.60
CA SER A 960 -32.89 -10.71 -24.96
C SER A 960 -32.35 -10.63 -23.53
N MET A 961 -31.20 -9.96 -23.34
CA MET A 961 -30.55 -9.83 -22.03
C MET A 961 -31.46 -9.12 -21.01
N ILE A 962 -32.08 -8.00 -21.41
CA ILE A 962 -32.96 -7.23 -20.52
C ILE A 962 -34.25 -8.01 -20.23
N ALA A 963 -34.84 -8.70 -21.21
CA ALA A 963 -36.07 -9.47 -20.98
C ALA A 963 -35.87 -10.64 -19.98
N HIS A 964 -34.71 -11.31 -20.01
CA HIS A 964 -34.39 -12.35 -19.03
C HIS A 964 -34.16 -11.77 -17.63
N ILE A 965 -33.42 -10.66 -17.51
CA ILE A 965 -33.17 -9.98 -16.22
C ILE A 965 -34.45 -9.42 -15.61
N ALA A 966 -35.32 -8.80 -16.42
CA ALA A 966 -36.65 -8.34 -16.02
C ALA A 966 -37.69 -9.45 -15.86
N LYS A 967 -37.29 -10.72 -16.08
CA LYS A 967 -38.12 -11.94 -15.88
C LYS A 967 -39.45 -11.84 -16.64
N LEU A 968 -39.39 -11.37 -17.91
CA LEU A 968 -40.56 -11.16 -18.76
C LEU A 968 -41.14 -12.47 -19.33
N ASP A 969 -42.41 -12.40 -19.73
CA ASP A 969 -43.10 -13.44 -20.49
C ASP A 969 -42.53 -13.57 -21.91
N LEU A 970 -41.76 -14.64 -22.14
CA LEU A 970 -41.14 -15.00 -23.44
C LEU A 970 -41.92 -16.10 -24.19
N SER A 971 -43.20 -16.31 -23.87
CA SER A 971 -44.01 -17.35 -24.56
C SER A 971 -44.34 -16.98 -26.02
N ASP A 972 -44.48 -15.69 -26.32
CA ASP A 972 -44.88 -15.19 -27.65
C ASP A 972 -43.72 -15.22 -28.66
N ASN A 973 -43.52 -16.39 -29.27
CA ASN A 973 -42.49 -16.63 -30.28
C ASN A 973 -42.91 -16.23 -31.71
N SER A 974 -44.01 -15.47 -31.88
CA SER A 974 -44.46 -14.97 -33.18
C SER A 974 -43.45 -14.00 -33.83
N LYS A 975 -43.47 -13.89 -35.16
CA LYS A 975 -42.60 -12.94 -35.89
C LYS A 975 -42.97 -11.50 -35.49
N PRO A 976 -42.04 -10.68 -34.95
CA PRO A 976 -42.34 -9.31 -34.57
C PRO A 976 -42.88 -8.49 -35.75
N ASP A 977 -43.85 -7.61 -35.47
CA ASP A 977 -44.56 -6.82 -36.48
C ASP A 977 -43.81 -5.52 -36.85
N PHE A 978 -42.54 -5.68 -37.22
CA PHE A 978 -41.73 -4.62 -37.82
C PHE A 978 -41.31 -5.00 -39.25
N LYS A 979 -40.94 -3.98 -40.02
CA LYS A 979 -40.63 -4.11 -41.46
C LYS A 979 -39.34 -4.90 -41.71
N ASP A 980 -38.41 -4.83 -40.79
CA ASP A 980 -37.02 -5.30 -40.90
C ASP A 980 -36.70 -6.50 -39.98
N THR A 981 -37.66 -7.00 -39.21
CA THR A 981 -37.51 -8.19 -38.35
C THR A 981 -37.99 -9.46 -39.06
N PRO A 982 -37.13 -10.21 -39.78
CA PRO A 982 -37.47 -11.57 -40.17
C PRO A 982 -37.68 -12.45 -38.92
N SER A 983 -38.46 -13.53 -39.05
CA SER A 983 -38.64 -14.48 -37.95
C SER A 983 -37.31 -15.14 -37.59
N SER A 984 -36.88 -15.00 -36.33
CA SER A 984 -35.54 -15.36 -35.88
C SER A 984 -35.52 -15.71 -34.39
N TRP A 985 -34.34 -16.05 -33.87
CA TRP A 985 -34.12 -16.42 -32.46
C TRP A 985 -34.56 -15.35 -31.44
N TYR A 986 -34.63 -14.08 -31.87
CA TYR A 986 -34.97 -12.94 -31.03
C TYR A 986 -36.47 -12.62 -30.93
N ASN A 987 -37.35 -13.37 -31.62
CA ASN A 987 -38.79 -13.10 -31.71
C ASN A 987 -39.42 -12.75 -30.34
N ALA A 988 -39.36 -13.69 -29.39
CA ALA A 988 -39.98 -13.51 -28.07
C ALA A 988 -39.39 -12.37 -27.25
N ALA A 989 -38.09 -12.13 -27.35
CA ALA A 989 -37.42 -11.04 -26.65
C ALA A 989 -37.90 -9.67 -27.16
N ILE A 990 -37.97 -9.48 -28.48
CA ILE A 990 -38.49 -8.25 -29.09
C ILE A 990 -39.96 -8.06 -28.72
N ASN A 991 -40.79 -9.10 -28.88
CA ASN A 991 -42.21 -9.06 -28.54
C ASN A 991 -42.43 -8.67 -27.08
N ALA A 992 -41.71 -9.29 -26.13
CA ALA A 992 -41.82 -9.00 -24.70
C ALA A 992 -41.39 -7.56 -24.35
N MET A 993 -40.26 -7.08 -24.88
CA MET A 993 -39.74 -5.73 -24.62
C MET A 993 -40.66 -4.64 -25.19
N VAL A 994 -41.22 -4.85 -26.38
CA VAL A 994 -42.17 -3.94 -27.03
C VAL A 994 -43.53 -3.94 -26.31
N LYS A 995 -44.07 -5.12 -25.97
CA LYS A 995 -45.31 -5.31 -25.19
C LYS A 995 -45.25 -4.67 -23.79
N LYS A 996 -44.04 -4.37 -23.31
CA LYS A 996 -43.76 -3.66 -22.04
C LYS A 996 -43.33 -2.20 -22.22
N ASN A 997 -43.31 -1.67 -23.45
CA ASN A 997 -42.84 -0.32 -23.79
C ASN A 997 -41.40 -0.02 -23.32
N LEU A 998 -40.53 -1.04 -23.31
CA LEU A 998 -39.12 -0.92 -22.92
C LEU A 998 -38.22 -0.59 -24.11
N MET A 999 -38.59 -1.03 -25.31
CA MET A 999 -37.88 -0.71 -26.56
C MET A 999 -38.88 -0.39 -27.67
N PHE A 1000 -38.48 0.49 -28.58
CA PHE A 1000 -39.31 1.02 -29.66
C PHE A 1000 -38.62 0.88 -31.03
N ALA A 1001 -39.42 0.83 -32.09
CA ALA A 1001 -38.95 0.96 -33.46
C ALA A 1001 -38.66 2.42 -33.83
N ASP A 1002 -37.92 2.62 -34.92
CA ASP A 1002 -37.66 3.95 -35.48
C ASP A 1002 -38.93 4.58 -36.09
N LYS A 1003 -38.83 5.87 -36.46
CA LYS A 1003 -39.87 6.64 -37.15
C LYS A 1003 -40.31 6.06 -38.51
N ASN A 1004 -39.59 5.09 -39.05
CA ASN A 1004 -39.89 4.42 -40.31
C ASN A 1004 -40.63 3.08 -40.10
N GLY A 1005 -40.70 2.55 -38.87
CA GLY A 1005 -41.29 1.25 -38.54
C GLY A 1005 -40.28 0.08 -38.56
N ASN A 1006 -38.99 0.36 -38.37
CA ASN A 1006 -37.91 -0.62 -38.28
C ASN A 1006 -37.47 -0.80 -36.82
N PHE A 1007 -37.35 -2.03 -36.33
CA PHE A 1007 -36.80 -2.30 -34.99
C PHE A 1007 -35.26 -2.22 -34.95
N ARG A 1008 -34.60 -2.39 -36.09
CA ARG A 1008 -33.15 -2.42 -36.29
C ARG A 1008 -32.46 -3.53 -35.47
N PRO A 1009 -32.92 -4.80 -35.56
CA PRO A 1009 -32.56 -5.87 -34.61
C PRO A 1009 -31.07 -6.22 -34.62
N ASN A 1010 -30.41 -6.14 -35.77
CA ASN A 1010 -29.00 -6.50 -35.94
C ASN A 1010 -28.06 -5.29 -35.87
N GLU A 1011 -28.57 -4.07 -35.68
CA GLU A 1011 -27.74 -2.88 -35.46
C GLU A 1011 -27.31 -2.80 -33.99
N PRO A 1012 -26.13 -2.22 -33.70
CA PRO A 1012 -25.72 -1.89 -32.33
C PRO A 1012 -26.75 -1.03 -31.60
N ILE A 1013 -26.96 -1.28 -30.31
CA ILE A 1013 -27.74 -0.38 -29.43
C ILE A 1013 -26.82 0.70 -28.83
N THR A 1014 -27.32 1.92 -28.68
CA THR A 1014 -26.55 2.99 -28.01
C THR A 1014 -26.63 2.85 -26.48
N ARG A 1015 -25.69 3.47 -25.76
CA ARG A 1015 -25.70 3.51 -24.29
C ARG A 1015 -26.94 4.23 -23.75
N GLY A 1016 -27.41 5.26 -24.44
CA GLY A 1016 -28.66 5.95 -24.15
C GLY A 1016 -29.89 5.09 -24.38
N GLU A 1017 -29.99 4.39 -25.52
CA GLU A 1017 -31.08 3.44 -25.80
C GLU A 1017 -31.11 2.30 -24.76
N PHE A 1018 -29.93 1.80 -24.33
CA PHE A 1018 -29.83 0.75 -23.30
C PHE A 1018 -30.25 1.26 -21.91
N ALA A 1019 -29.80 2.44 -21.50
CA ALA A 1019 -30.25 3.10 -20.26
C ALA A 1019 -31.77 3.34 -20.27
N ARG A 1020 -32.31 3.76 -21.42
CA ARG A 1020 -33.74 3.99 -21.63
C ARG A 1020 -34.59 2.72 -21.49
N ALA A 1021 -34.06 1.57 -21.91
CA ALA A 1021 -34.74 0.28 -21.79
C ALA A 1021 -34.75 -0.27 -20.35
N ILE A 1022 -33.72 -0.02 -19.54
CA ILE A 1022 -33.71 -0.42 -18.12
C ILE A 1022 -34.45 0.56 -17.20
N GLN A 1023 -34.66 1.82 -17.62
CA GLN A 1023 -35.33 2.87 -16.83
C GLN A 1023 -36.67 2.42 -16.22
N PHE A 1024 -37.51 1.76 -17.01
CA PHE A 1024 -38.88 1.38 -16.63
C PHE A 1024 -38.97 0.08 -15.81
N ILE A 1025 -37.87 -0.63 -15.62
CA ILE A 1025 -37.79 -1.82 -14.75
C ILE A 1025 -36.99 -1.55 -13.46
N ASP A 1026 -36.33 -0.38 -13.36
CA ASP A 1026 -35.63 0.06 -12.14
C ASP A 1026 -36.50 0.99 -11.28
N LYS A 1027 -36.10 1.17 -10.02
CA LYS A 1027 -36.72 2.16 -9.12
C LYS A 1027 -36.56 3.57 -9.68
N GLU A 1028 -37.61 4.38 -9.55
CA GLU A 1028 -37.61 5.80 -9.95
C GLU A 1028 -36.55 6.58 -9.15
N ASN A 1029 -35.77 7.42 -9.84
CA ASN A 1029 -34.75 8.26 -9.22
C ASN A 1029 -34.47 9.48 -10.10
N LYS A 1030 -34.66 10.68 -9.54
CA LYS A 1030 -34.62 11.96 -10.28
C LYS A 1030 -33.39 12.82 -9.96
N LYS A 1031 -32.39 12.26 -9.29
CA LYS A 1031 -31.11 12.94 -9.09
C LYS A 1031 -30.32 12.98 -10.40
N GLU A 1032 -29.85 14.16 -10.77
CA GLU A 1032 -29.03 14.35 -11.97
C GLU A 1032 -27.65 13.71 -11.87
N ALA A 1033 -27.15 13.20 -13.00
CA ALA A 1033 -25.79 12.72 -13.17
C ALA A 1033 -24.83 13.85 -13.55
N PRO A 1034 -23.54 13.79 -13.18
CA PRO A 1034 -22.57 14.86 -13.40
C PRO A 1034 -21.99 14.88 -14.83
N PHE A 1035 -22.80 14.53 -15.83
CA PHE A 1035 -22.37 14.39 -17.23
C PHE A 1035 -22.87 15.59 -18.04
N MET A 1036 -21.97 16.31 -18.71
CA MET A 1036 -22.32 17.50 -19.49
C MET A 1036 -22.88 17.14 -20.87
N ASP A 1037 -22.47 15.99 -21.43
CA ASP A 1037 -22.81 15.50 -22.77
C ASP A 1037 -24.22 14.88 -22.88
N ILE A 1038 -24.95 14.78 -21.76
CA ILE A 1038 -26.35 14.31 -21.75
C ILE A 1038 -27.36 15.46 -21.65
N LYS A 1039 -26.91 16.71 -21.46
CA LYS A 1039 -27.82 17.84 -21.22
C LYS A 1039 -28.64 18.20 -22.46
N GLY A 1040 -29.96 18.01 -22.36
CA GLY A 1040 -30.90 18.16 -23.46
C GLY A 1040 -31.02 16.91 -24.37
N HIS A 1041 -30.41 15.78 -24.01
CA HIS A 1041 -30.51 14.54 -24.76
C HIS A 1041 -31.87 13.85 -24.54
N GLU A 1042 -32.42 13.18 -25.56
CA GLU A 1042 -33.71 12.46 -25.45
C GLU A 1042 -33.73 11.31 -24.42
N PHE A 1043 -32.57 10.95 -23.86
CA PHE A 1043 -32.39 9.91 -22.85
C PHE A 1043 -31.86 10.46 -21.51
N GLU A 1044 -31.77 11.78 -21.32
CA GLU A 1044 -31.19 12.41 -20.12
C GLU A 1044 -31.81 11.87 -18.83
N GLU A 1045 -33.15 11.78 -18.74
CA GLU A 1045 -33.85 11.27 -17.56
C GLU A 1045 -33.48 9.80 -17.26
N ALA A 1046 -33.43 8.95 -18.28
CA ALA A 1046 -33.08 7.54 -18.13
C ALA A 1046 -31.63 7.35 -17.66
N ILE A 1047 -30.72 8.19 -18.16
CA ILE A 1047 -29.30 8.17 -17.80
C ILE A 1047 -29.12 8.67 -16.36
N ASN A 1048 -29.79 9.77 -16.00
CA ASN A 1048 -29.82 10.31 -14.63
C ASN A 1048 -30.32 9.25 -13.63
N GLN A 1049 -31.43 8.56 -13.94
CA GLN A 1049 -31.99 7.50 -13.10
C GLN A 1049 -31.03 6.31 -12.97
N ALA A 1050 -30.51 5.78 -14.08
CA ALA A 1050 -29.62 4.63 -14.08
C ALA A 1050 -28.28 4.91 -13.36
N TYR A 1051 -27.73 6.12 -13.51
CA TYR A 1051 -26.54 6.56 -12.79
C TYR A 1051 -26.80 6.73 -11.30
N SER A 1052 -27.86 7.46 -10.93
CA SER A 1052 -28.18 7.75 -9.52
C SER A 1052 -28.66 6.53 -8.73
N ASN A 1053 -29.06 5.46 -9.42
CA ASN A 1053 -29.29 4.13 -8.84
C ASN A 1053 -28.02 3.27 -8.74
N GLY A 1054 -26.89 3.71 -9.28
CA GLY A 1054 -25.63 2.98 -9.30
C GLY A 1054 -25.60 1.79 -10.27
N ARG A 1055 -26.40 1.84 -11.35
CA ARG A 1055 -26.45 0.77 -12.37
C ARG A 1055 -25.35 0.96 -13.41
N ILE A 1056 -25.19 2.19 -13.88
CA ILE A 1056 -24.24 2.59 -14.92
C ILE A 1056 -23.32 3.71 -14.42
N ALA A 1057 -22.08 3.73 -14.93
CA ALA A 1057 -21.13 4.82 -14.74
C ALA A 1057 -20.81 5.50 -16.08
N GLY A 1058 -20.39 6.75 -16.00
CA GLY A 1058 -19.74 7.45 -17.11
C GLY A 1058 -18.29 7.00 -17.27
N TYR A 1059 -17.64 7.52 -18.30
CA TYR A 1059 -16.24 7.25 -18.60
C TYR A 1059 -15.30 8.11 -17.74
N PRO A 1060 -14.00 7.73 -17.60
CA PRO A 1060 -13.01 8.50 -16.84
C PRO A 1060 -12.76 9.93 -17.36
N ASP A 1061 -13.19 10.24 -18.58
CA ASP A 1061 -13.15 11.60 -19.18
C ASP A 1061 -14.31 12.51 -18.74
N GLY A 1062 -15.20 12.03 -17.86
CA GLY A 1062 -16.33 12.79 -17.33
C GLY A 1062 -17.58 12.77 -18.22
N THR A 1063 -17.58 12.01 -19.32
CA THR A 1063 -18.72 11.92 -20.24
C THR A 1063 -19.52 10.62 -20.06
N PHE A 1064 -20.77 10.60 -20.55
CA PHE A 1064 -21.59 9.39 -20.59
C PHE A 1064 -21.54 8.66 -21.95
N LYS A 1065 -21.42 9.44 -23.03
CA LYS A 1065 -21.49 9.08 -24.46
C LYS A 1065 -22.82 8.38 -24.81
N PRO A 1066 -23.94 9.12 -24.82
CA PRO A 1066 -25.28 8.54 -24.98
C PRO A 1066 -25.51 7.90 -26.35
N ASP A 1067 -24.96 8.47 -27.42
CA ASP A 1067 -25.04 7.94 -28.79
C ASP A 1067 -24.04 6.81 -29.10
N GLU A 1068 -23.02 6.63 -28.26
CA GLU A 1068 -22.02 5.57 -28.49
C GLU A 1068 -22.62 4.18 -28.31
N SER A 1069 -22.20 3.26 -29.17
CA SER A 1069 -22.65 1.87 -29.11
C SER A 1069 -22.10 1.18 -27.86
N ILE A 1070 -22.93 0.48 -27.10
CA ILE A 1070 -22.52 -0.17 -25.84
C ILE A 1070 -21.84 -1.53 -26.08
N THR A 1071 -20.80 -1.87 -25.30
CA THR A 1071 -20.11 -3.17 -25.42
C THR A 1071 -20.81 -4.30 -24.64
N ARG A 1072 -20.51 -5.55 -24.98
CA ARG A 1072 -20.98 -6.76 -24.25
C ARG A 1072 -20.53 -6.74 -22.78
N ALA A 1073 -19.30 -6.31 -22.51
CA ALA A 1073 -18.76 -6.16 -21.16
C ALA A 1073 -19.45 -5.05 -20.35
N GLU A 1074 -19.74 -3.91 -20.97
CA GLU A 1074 -20.53 -2.83 -20.35
C GLU A 1074 -21.95 -3.29 -20.01
N ALA A 1075 -22.63 -3.93 -20.96
CA ALA A 1075 -24.02 -4.36 -20.80
C ALA A 1075 -24.23 -5.37 -19.67
N VAL A 1076 -23.35 -6.38 -19.51
CA VAL A 1076 -23.44 -7.32 -18.38
C VAL A 1076 -23.15 -6.65 -17.04
N THR A 1077 -22.19 -5.71 -17.00
CA THR A 1077 -21.86 -4.97 -15.78
C THR A 1077 -23.08 -4.17 -15.27
N ILE A 1078 -23.81 -3.52 -16.18
CA ILE A 1078 -25.02 -2.76 -15.85
C ILE A 1078 -26.15 -3.66 -15.36
N LEU A 1079 -26.36 -4.82 -16.01
CA LEU A 1079 -27.43 -5.75 -15.65
C LEU A 1079 -27.15 -6.52 -14.35
N ASN A 1080 -25.90 -6.84 -14.05
CA ASN A 1080 -25.50 -7.34 -12.73
C ASN A 1080 -25.73 -6.27 -11.64
N ASN A 1081 -25.27 -5.04 -11.87
CA ASN A 1081 -25.53 -3.92 -10.96
C ASN A 1081 -27.04 -3.65 -10.77
N PHE A 1082 -27.88 -3.94 -11.77
CA PHE A 1082 -29.33 -3.85 -11.73
C PHE A 1082 -29.98 -4.94 -10.85
N ASP A 1083 -29.83 -6.23 -11.21
CA ASP A 1083 -30.45 -7.38 -10.53
C ASP A 1083 -29.74 -7.71 -9.19
N GLY A 1084 -28.68 -6.96 -8.86
CA GLY A 1084 -27.97 -7.03 -7.58
C GLY A 1084 -26.94 -8.16 -7.50
N ARG A 1085 -26.48 -8.66 -8.66
CA ARG A 1085 -25.56 -9.79 -8.75
C ARG A 1085 -24.10 -9.35 -8.56
N MET A 1086 -23.31 -10.10 -7.78
CA MET A 1086 -21.87 -9.82 -7.67
C MET A 1086 -21.04 -10.99 -7.11
N VAL A 1087 -20.50 -11.87 -7.97
CA VAL A 1087 -19.48 -12.84 -7.57
C VAL A 1087 -18.04 -12.30 -7.65
N ARG A 1088 -17.19 -12.68 -6.69
CA ARG A 1088 -15.73 -12.43 -6.58
C ARG A 1088 -15.00 -13.78 -6.56
N GLU A 1089 -13.66 -13.80 -6.52
CA GLU A 1089 -12.89 -15.06 -6.65
C GLU A 1089 -13.23 -16.13 -5.61
N ARG A 1090 -13.29 -15.74 -4.33
CA ARG A 1090 -13.75 -16.58 -3.20
C ARG A 1090 -15.19 -17.10 -3.40
N GLY A 1091 -15.99 -16.36 -4.16
CA GLY A 1091 -17.38 -16.67 -4.44
C GLY A 1091 -17.54 -17.85 -5.40
N ILE A 1092 -16.65 -17.97 -6.39
CA ILE A 1092 -16.67 -19.07 -7.37
C ILE A 1092 -15.75 -20.25 -6.99
N GLU A 1093 -15.06 -20.22 -5.85
CA GLU A 1093 -13.96 -21.15 -5.54
C GLU A 1093 -14.38 -22.62 -5.62
N ASP A 1094 -15.49 -22.99 -4.98
CA ASP A 1094 -16.05 -24.36 -4.96
C ASP A 1094 -16.45 -24.88 -6.36
N VAL A 1095 -16.75 -23.99 -7.31
CA VAL A 1095 -17.27 -24.30 -8.66
C VAL A 1095 -16.30 -23.96 -9.80
N LYS A 1096 -15.13 -23.38 -9.49
CA LYS A 1096 -14.18 -22.75 -10.42
C LYS A 1096 -13.74 -23.63 -11.60
N LYS A 1097 -13.72 -24.95 -11.40
CA LYS A 1097 -13.34 -25.95 -12.41
C LYS A 1097 -14.39 -26.13 -13.52
N ASP A 1098 -15.67 -25.97 -13.17
CA ASP A 1098 -16.86 -26.32 -13.96
C ASP A 1098 -17.46 -25.13 -14.75
N LEU A 1099 -16.97 -23.91 -14.50
CA LEU A 1099 -17.39 -22.68 -15.17
C LEU A 1099 -17.21 -22.77 -16.70
N ILE A 1100 -18.10 -22.10 -17.43
CA ILE A 1100 -17.95 -21.85 -18.86
C ILE A 1100 -16.67 -21.02 -19.10
N LYS A 1101 -15.85 -21.47 -20.05
CA LYS A 1101 -14.56 -20.87 -20.41
C LYS A 1101 -14.68 -20.31 -21.82
N PHE A 1102 -14.40 -19.01 -21.96
CA PHE A 1102 -14.31 -18.36 -23.27
C PHE A 1102 -12.85 -18.12 -23.64
N THR A 1103 -12.51 -18.27 -24.92
CA THR A 1103 -11.13 -18.27 -25.43
C THR A 1103 -10.47 -16.88 -25.42
N ASP A 1104 -11.27 -15.82 -25.44
CA ASP A 1104 -10.85 -14.42 -25.36
C ASP A 1104 -11.02 -13.80 -23.96
N LEU A 1105 -11.62 -14.53 -23.01
CA LEU A 1105 -11.91 -14.03 -21.66
C LEU A 1105 -10.81 -14.40 -20.66
N ILE A 1106 -9.78 -13.55 -20.58
CA ILE A 1106 -8.68 -13.69 -19.61
C ILE A 1106 -9.10 -13.19 -18.20
N PRO A 1107 -8.67 -13.84 -17.09
CA PRO A 1107 -8.94 -13.40 -15.71
C PRO A 1107 -8.45 -11.98 -15.35
N SER A 1108 -7.54 -11.43 -16.15
CA SER A 1108 -7.07 -10.04 -16.06
C SER A 1108 -8.06 -9.01 -16.62
N HIS A 1109 -9.04 -9.43 -17.45
CA HIS A 1109 -10.07 -8.55 -18.02
C HIS A 1109 -10.91 -7.87 -16.93
N TRP A 1110 -11.32 -6.62 -17.16
CA TRP A 1110 -11.99 -5.80 -16.16
C TRP A 1110 -13.38 -6.34 -15.79
N ALA A 1111 -14.13 -6.82 -16.80
CA ALA A 1111 -15.47 -7.40 -16.65
C ALA A 1111 -15.44 -8.92 -16.42
N TYR A 1112 -14.28 -9.55 -16.14
CA TYR A 1112 -14.16 -11.02 -16.07
C TYR A 1112 -15.26 -11.67 -15.22
N TYR A 1113 -15.41 -11.20 -13.99
CA TYR A 1113 -16.40 -11.71 -13.04
C TYR A 1113 -17.83 -11.37 -13.45
N GLU A 1114 -18.05 -10.21 -14.07
CA GLU A 1114 -19.36 -9.78 -14.55
C GLU A 1114 -19.87 -10.66 -15.69
N ILE A 1115 -18.94 -11.14 -16.52
CA ILE A 1115 -19.21 -12.07 -17.62
C ILE A 1115 -19.42 -13.50 -17.10
N ILE A 1116 -18.64 -13.95 -16.10
CA ILE A 1116 -18.86 -15.24 -15.43
C ILE A 1116 -20.25 -15.28 -14.77
N GLU A 1117 -20.60 -14.24 -14.01
CA GLU A 1117 -21.91 -13.98 -13.40
C GLU A 1117 -23.06 -14.06 -14.43
N ALA A 1118 -22.91 -13.38 -15.56
CA ALA A 1118 -23.95 -13.28 -16.57
C ALA A 1118 -24.16 -14.57 -17.39
N SER A 1119 -23.14 -15.42 -17.50
CA SER A 1119 -23.11 -16.57 -18.40
C SER A 1119 -23.28 -17.94 -17.74
N ASN A 1120 -23.13 -18.05 -16.41
CA ASN A 1120 -23.27 -19.31 -15.68
C ASN A 1120 -24.51 -19.28 -14.78
N SER A 1121 -25.48 -20.16 -15.02
CA SER A 1121 -26.59 -20.38 -14.07
C SER A 1121 -26.05 -21.08 -12.82
N HIS A 1122 -26.49 -20.66 -11.63
CA HIS A 1122 -25.92 -21.12 -10.35
C HIS A 1122 -26.87 -20.88 -9.17
N ALA A 1123 -26.61 -21.55 -8.05
CA ALA A 1123 -27.21 -21.24 -6.75
C ALA A 1123 -26.19 -20.49 -5.88
N TYR A 1124 -26.64 -19.49 -5.12
CA TYR A 1124 -25.79 -18.60 -4.32
C TYR A 1124 -26.23 -18.45 -2.87
N SER A 1125 -25.29 -17.99 -2.04
CA SER A 1125 -25.50 -17.35 -0.74
C SER A 1125 -24.76 -16.01 -0.70
N ARG A 1126 -25.34 -14.95 -0.12
CA ARG A 1126 -24.57 -13.74 0.21
C ARG A 1126 -23.48 -14.07 1.23
N ILE A 1127 -22.36 -13.36 1.20
CA ILE A 1127 -21.25 -13.54 2.15
C ILE A 1127 -21.51 -12.83 3.49
N SER A 1128 -22.35 -11.80 3.51
CA SER A 1128 -22.96 -11.22 4.72
C SER A 1128 -24.28 -10.50 4.38
N ASN A 1129 -25.13 -10.20 5.37
CA ASN A 1129 -26.39 -9.45 5.16
C ASN A 1129 -26.19 -8.13 4.40
N ASP A 1130 -25.15 -7.37 4.74
CA ASP A 1130 -24.86 -6.06 4.14
C ASP A 1130 -24.03 -6.15 2.85
N SER A 1131 -23.63 -7.35 2.43
CA SER A 1131 -22.76 -7.56 1.27
C SER A 1131 -23.52 -8.10 0.07
N LYS A 1132 -23.35 -7.44 -1.08
CA LYS A 1132 -23.74 -8.00 -2.38
C LYS A 1132 -22.83 -9.15 -2.84
N GLU A 1133 -21.65 -9.35 -2.23
CA GLU A 1133 -20.73 -10.40 -2.65
C GLU A 1133 -21.34 -11.79 -2.40
N GLU A 1134 -21.39 -12.61 -3.46
CA GLU A 1134 -21.98 -13.94 -3.45
C GLU A 1134 -20.94 -15.05 -3.33
N LYS A 1135 -21.32 -16.16 -2.72
CA LYS A 1135 -20.67 -17.47 -2.85
C LYS A 1135 -21.61 -18.45 -3.54
N TRP A 1136 -21.11 -19.14 -4.56
CA TRP A 1136 -21.86 -20.10 -5.36
C TRP A 1136 -21.63 -21.53 -4.83
N SER A 1137 -22.71 -22.24 -4.49
CA SER A 1137 -22.63 -23.63 -4.00
C SER A 1137 -22.49 -24.65 -5.14
N ASN A 1138 -23.11 -24.36 -6.27
CA ASN A 1138 -23.14 -25.23 -7.44
C ASN A 1138 -23.57 -24.44 -8.69
N LEU A 1139 -23.10 -24.89 -9.85
CA LEU A 1139 -23.68 -24.46 -11.13
C LEU A 1139 -24.96 -25.24 -11.42
N ILE A 1140 -25.77 -24.70 -12.33
CA ILE A 1140 -26.96 -25.30 -12.90
C ILE A 1140 -26.68 -25.41 -14.40
N LYS A 1141 -26.81 -26.61 -14.98
CA LYS A 1141 -26.47 -26.93 -16.37
C LYS A 1141 -27.72 -27.35 -17.15
#